data_AF-K1LBW0-F1
#
_entry.id   AF-K1LBW0-F1
#
_cell.length_a   1.000
_cell.length_b   1.000
_cell.length_c   1.000
_cell.angle_alpha   90.00
_cell.angle_beta   90.00
_cell.angle_gamma   90.00
#
_symmetry.space_group_name_H-M   'P 1'
#
loop_
_entity.id
_entity.type
_entity.pdbx_description
1 polymer ?
#
loop_
_entity_poly.entity_id
_entity_poly.type
_entity_poly.pdbx_seq_one_letter_code
_entity_poly.pdbx_strand_id
1 'polypeptide(L)'
;MKIDLILKVCFWVFLTSGFSIHTVKGQCGGCTVTINGNDAPVGTIVNGSTVCISGNRTIPISFNNRNNIAICIADGASWSGNAQQLSGLSRIDNFGFLQINNPFNGNWTINNYSQLTFSGNINANKVVNNFGEMTITGNTTISSNSTLNSNGILTITGAVNFNSNANVSLQGNTSIDGSMVVSANTTINFSGNLVVGGALQMNNNSQISNLNSNHCNSITVNGAFSNNGLITGNNLGAAGSPLYINKAPSGTAITGGASIGTCPPRNCVQQEILQTSNGYDVVYIFSCSDTFVVPAVPSGEEIIDISVAVIGGGGGGGNGEAAGGGGAGEIRRRDAVPLVVGSAYPVVIGAGGAGSSMTSQRGSNGNVSSFFGLVALGGGGGGSSSAAARNGGVGGSGGGAGANNGAGNGAGNRGANSGNNTNVGGSGRRPNGNILSGGGGGGAGSAGANGANNNPGVGGAGIALDILSNVPNIQNAFGGGGGSTGRNPANQYGSGTGGSFSGIVLGGDGEGTIANGLGGPGRSNTGSGGGAGRNLGGAGSAGIVVLRITFGILPIDFVQFEAKFLEHERKVDLFWQIPDSNEEIHFEVERSIANVENWQKISTQRELYFTDNMLPLRGGMLYYRIKQMNPKGEYNYSRVVSISLPATEANQGVWRVFPNPTNGHQIRLDLLDYNRYAGEDIAVKLVSPSSSVYIFKSNDLNAISSFLQEKLNQAPKGVYVAQVSWGNKLEQIKILKQ
;
A
#
# COMPACT_ATOMS: atom_id res chain seq x y z
N MET A 1 29.58 32.41 50.46
CA MET A 1 30.74 31.66 51.01
C MET A 1 30.84 30.36 50.22
N LYS A 2 31.84 30.29 49.32
CA LYS A 2 32.51 29.12 48.70
C LYS A 2 31.64 27.96 48.17
N ILE A 3 31.59 27.65 46.86
CA ILE A 3 32.65 27.17 45.94
C ILE A 3 33.32 25.87 46.42
N ASP A 4 33.46 24.93 45.48
CA ASP A 4 34.16 23.64 45.48
C ASP A 4 33.43 22.39 45.99
N LEU A 5 33.01 21.53 45.05
CA LEU A 5 33.89 20.42 44.66
C LEU A 5 33.50 19.82 43.29
N ILE A 6 34.22 20.26 42.26
CA ILE A 6 34.47 19.51 41.02
C ILE A 6 35.50 18.42 41.37
N LEU A 7 35.26 17.17 40.95
CA LEU A 7 36.23 16.18 40.42
C LEU A 7 35.84 14.74 40.80
N LYS A 8 35.89 13.86 39.78
CA LYS A 8 35.74 12.38 39.78
C LYS A 8 34.26 11.95 39.77
N VAL A 9 33.68 11.45 38.69
CA VAL A 9 34.14 10.34 37.85
C VAL A 9 33.63 10.52 36.40
N CYS A 10 34.50 10.96 35.51
CA CYS A 10 34.39 10.69 34.08
C CYS A 10 35.52 9.72 33.73
N PHE A 11 35.20 8.46 33.43
CA PHE A 11 35.92 7.67 32.42
C PHE A 11 35.13 6.39 32.11
N TRP A 12 34.82 6.22 30.82
CA TRP A 12 34.52 4.97 30.12
C TRP A 12 33.16 4.29 30.31
N VAL A 13 32.18 4.73 29.51
CA VAL A 13 31.40 3.83 28.65
C VAL A 13 31.19 4.52 27.30
N PHE A 14 32.11 4.27 26.35
CA PHE A 14 31.81 4.42 24.92
C PHE A 14 30.92 3.23 24.54
N LEU A 15 29.60 3.39 24.65
CA LEU A 15 28.66 2.56 23.89
C LEU A 15 28.17 3.39 22.71
N THR A 16 28.46 2.87 21.53
CA THR A 16 28.01 3.34 20.23
C THR A 16 26.50 3.56 20.21
N SER A 17 26.06 4.80 20.45
CA SER A 17 24.76 5.26 19.97
C SER A 17 24.90 5.49 18.47
N GLY A 18 24.78 4.41 17.70
CA GLY A 18 24.44 4.53 16.30
C GLY A 18 23.16 5.34 16.23
N PHE A 19 23.25 6.56 15.72
CA PHE A 19 22.09 7.29 15.23
C PHE A 19 21.41 6.39 14.20
N SER A 20 20.37 5.66 14.62
CA SER A 20 19.39 5.15 13.68
C SER A 20 18.65 6.37 13.16
N ILE A 21 19.16 6.90 12.04
CA ILE A 21 18.35 7.68 11.11
C ILE A 21 17.13 6.79 10.88
N HIS A 22 15.96 7.22 11.35
CA HIS A 22 14.69 6.67 10.92
C HIS A 22 14.58 6.97 9.44
N THR A 23 15.20 6.11 8.63
CA THR A 23 14.87 5.99 7.23
C THR A 23 13.43 5.54 7.23
N VAL A 24 12.53 6.46 6.90
CA VAL A 24 11.22 6.12 6.37
C VAL A 24 11.53 5.22 5.17
N LYS A 25 11.57 3.91 5.41
CA LYS A 25 11.72 2.95 4.32
C LYS A 25 10.48 3.19 3.46
N GLY A 26 10.69 3.70 2.24
CA GLY A 26 9.66 3.64 1.20
C GLY A 26 9.15 2.20 1.07
N GLN A 27 8.02 2.00 0.39
CA GLN A 27 7.39 0.68 0.24
C GLN A 27 8.38 -0.41 -0.25
N CYS A 28 9.45 -0.01 -0.95
CA CYS A 28 10.64 -0.80 -1.20
C CYS A 28 11.64 -0.80 -0.02
N GLY A 29 11.43 -1.69 0.96
CA GLY A 29 12.40 -1.98 2.01
C GLY A 29 13.37 -3.11 1.64
N GLY A 30 14.64 -3.03 2.10
CA GLY A 30 15.59 -4.16 2.01
C GLY A 30 16.35 -4.30 0.69
N CYS A 31 16.51 -3.21 -0.05
CA CYS A 31 17.22 -3.17 -1.33
C CYS A 31 18.69 -3.56 -1.19
N THR A 32 19.17 -4.50 -2.02
CA THR A 32 20.60 -4.82 -2.16
C THR A 32 21.24 -4.07 -3.33
N VAL A 33 20.42 -3.66 -4.30
CA VAL A 33 20.80 -2.84 -5.45
C VAL A 33 19.73 -1.78 -5.66
N THR A 34 20.13 -0.55 -5.93
CA THR A 34 19.20 0.55 -6.24
C THR A 34 19.47 1.10 -7.64
N ILE A 35 18.40 1.44 -8.36
CA ILE A 35 18.46 2.01 -9.70
C ILE A 35 17.55 3.23 -9.71
N ASN A 36 18.08 4.40 -10.06
CA ASN A 36 17.29 5.61 -10.21
C ASN A 36 17.05 5.92 -11.70
N GLY A 37 15.84 5.66 -12.17
CA GLY A 37 15.43 5.81 -13.55
C GLY A 37 16.36 5.06 -14.49
N ASN A 38 17.00 5.80 -15.39
CA ASN A 38 17.93 5.28 -16.38
C ASN A 38 19.40 5.30 -15.94
N ASP A 39 19.68 5.68 -14.69
CA ASP A 39 21.03 5.63 -14.15
C ASP A 39 21.55 4.19 -14.05
N ALA A 40 22.88 4.09 -13.89
CA ALA A 40 23.54 2.82 -13.64
C ALA A 40 23.13 2.26 -12.25
N PRO A 41 23.03 0.93 -12.09
CA PRO A 41 22.77 0.33 -10.79
C PRO A 41 23.84 0.69 -9.75
N VAL A 42 23.40 1.10 -8.57
CA VAL A 42 24.24 1.26 -7.39
C VAL A 42 24.23 -0.07 -6.64
N GLY A 43 25.39 -0.73 -6.60
CA GLY A 43 25.55 -2.09 -6.10
C GLY A 43 25.67 -3.12 -7.22
N THR A 44 26.18 -4.31 -6.88
CA THR A 44 26.34 -5.41 -7.85
C THR A 44 25.17 -6.38 -7.75
N ILE A 45 24.52 -6.65 -8.88
CA ILE A 45 23.47 -7.66 -8.96
C ILE A 45 24.13 -9.05 -8.85
N VAL A 46 23.86 -9.72 -7.72
CA VAL A 46 24.24 -11.10 -7.42
C VAL A 46 23.00 -11.98 -7.22
N ASN A 47 23.18 -13.30 -7.09
CA ASN A 47 22.06 -14.20 -6.82
C ASN A 47 21.36 -13.80 -5.51
N GLY A 48 20.02 -13.77 -5.51
CA GLY A 48 19.24 -13.35 -4.33
C GLY A 48 19.07 -11.83 -4.19
N SER A 49 19.57 -11.02 -5.13
CA SER A 49 19.49 -9.56 -5.00
C SER A 49 18.05 -9.05 -5.04
N THR A 50 17.75 -8.04 -4.23
CA THR A 50 16.55 -7.22 -4.32
C THR A 50 16.91 -5.89 -4.99
N VAL A 51 16.46 -5.72 -6.23
CA VAL A 51 16.71 -4.53 -7.05
C VAL A 51 15.55 -3.56 -6.88
N CYS A 52 15.81 -2.38 -6.32
CA CYS A 52 14.82 -1.35 -6.13
C CYS A 52 14.94 -0.27 -7.21
N ILE A 53 13.84 0.01 -7.90
CA ILE A 53 13.75 1.01 -8.95
C ILE A 53 13.02 2.23 -8.38
N SER A 54 13.69 3.37 -8.38
CA SER A 54 13.08 4.70 -8.22
C SER A 54 13.04 5.40 -9.57
N GLY A 55 12.10 6.31 -9.82
CA GLY A 55 12.01 7.07 -11.07
C GLY A 55 11.65 6.24 -12.32
N ASN A 56 11.64 6.89 -13.49
CA ASN A 56 11.19 6.28 -14.74
C ASN A 56 12.34 5.56 -15.46
N ARG A 57 12.21 4.25 -15.62
CA ARG A 57 13.21 3.41 -16.29
C ARG A 57 12.70 2.83 -17.60
N THR A 58 13.36 3.21 -18.68
CA THR A 58 13.12 2.69 -20.04
C THR A 58 14.26 1.79 -20.53
N ILE A 59 15.44 1.86 -19.90
CA ILE A 59 16.60 1.04 -20.25
C ILE A 59 16.46 -0.37 -19.64
N PRO A 60 16.80 -1.45 -20.38
CA PRO A 60 16.77 -2.79 -19.84
C PRO A 60 17.62 -2.96 -18.57
N ILE A 61 17.22 -3.89 -17.70
CA ILE A 61 18.07 -4.35 -16.61
C ILE A 61 18.76 -5.63 -17.07
N SER A 62 20.09 -5.66 -17.08
CA SER A 62 20.83 -6.90 -17.32
C SER A 62 20.98 -7.66 -16.01
N PHE A 63 20.47 -8.89 -15.99
CA PHE A 63 20.68 -9.79 -14.86
C PHE A 63 21.88 -10.70 -15.03
N ASN A 64 22.64 -10.65 -16.14
CA ASN A 64 23.88 -11.43 -16.34
C ASN A 64 23.78 -12.91 -15.88
N ASN A 65 22.68 -13.61 -16.19
CA ASN A 65 22.38 -14.99 -15.75
C ASN A 65 22.36 -15.21 -14.22
N ARG A 66 21.90 -14.21 -13.45
CA ARG A 66 21.68 -14.34 -11.99
C ARG A 66 20.31 -14.94 -11.69
N ASN A 67 20.23 -15.60 -10.54
CA ASN A 67 19.05 -16.32 -10.09
C ASN A 67 18.49 -15.76 -8.78
N ASN A 68 17.21 -16.05 -8.54
CA ASN A 68 16.46 -15.61 -7.36
C ASN A 68 16.45 -14.08 -7.18
N ILE A 69 16.28 -13.33 -8.27
CA ILE A 69 16.23 -11.88 -8.24
C ILE A 69 14.83 -11.42 -7.84
N ALA A 70 14.74 -10.47 -6.91
CA ALA A 70 13.52 -9.75 -6.59
C ALA A 70 13.62 -8.32 -7.12
N ILE A 71 12.50 -7.76 -7.57
CA ILE A 71 12.42 -6.38 -8.05
C ILE A 71 11.37 -5.65 -7.22
N CYS A 72 11.69 -4.45 -6.75
CA CYS A 72 10.73 -3.56 -6.15
C CYS A 72 10.65 -2.25 -6.93
N ILE A 73 9.46 -1.87 -7.37
CA ILE A 73 9.22 -0.61 -8.09
C ILE A 73 8.55 0.33 -7.11
N ALA A 74 9.22 1.42 -6.77
CA ALA A 74 8.70 2.39 -5.81
C ALA A 74 7.48 3.14 -6.35
N ASP A 75 6.66 3.69 -5.45
CA ASP A 75 5.61 4.62 -5.85
C ASP A 75 6.18 5.81 -6.63
N GLY A 76 5.43 6.27 -7.63
CA GLY A 76 5.87 7.28 -8.60
C GLY A 76 6.98 6.82 -9.58
N ALA A 77 7.51 5.61 -9.44
CA ALA A 77 8.48 5.03 -10.39
C ALA A 77 7.77 4.24 -11.50
N SER A 78 8.47 4.04 -12.62
CA SER A 78 7.97 3.18 -13.71
C SER A 78 9.05 2.29 -14.29
N TRP A 79 8.67 1.08 -14.69
CA TRP A 79 9.55 0.16 -15.40
C TRP A 79 8.81 -0.59 -16.51
N SER A 80 9.40 -0.60 -17.70
CA SER A 80 8.87 -1.27 -18.90
C SER A 80 9.04 -2.80 -18.90
N GLY A 81 9.42 -3.39 -17.77
CA GLY A 81 9.60 -4.84 -17.62
C GLY A 81 10.69 -5.40 -18.54
N ASN A 82 11.48 -4.54 -19.17
CA ASN A 82 12.50 -4.95 -20.12
C ASN A 82 13.75 -5.41 -19.37
N ALA A 83 14.12 -6.67 -19.55
CA ALA A 83 15.29 -7.26 -18.94
C ALA A 83 16.00 -8.24 -19.87
N GLN A 84 17.33 -8.26 -19.79
CA GLN A 84 18.19 -9.14 -20.57
C GLN A 84 18.71 -10.30 -19.70
N GLN A 85 18.80 -11.50 -20.30
CA GLN A 85 19.38 -12.70 -19.69
C GLN A 85 18.72 -13.13 -18.36
N LEU A 86 17.38 -13.26 -18.38
CA LEU A 86 16.58 -13.70 -17.23
C LEU A 86 16.64 -15.21 -17.04
N SER A 87 17.54 -15.70 -16.19
CA SER A 87 17.53 -17.11 -15.76
C SER A 87 16.89 -17.34 -14.39
N GLY A 88 16.52 -16.31 -13.63
CA GLY A 88 15.84 -16.53 -12.35
C GLY A 88 15.23 -15.30 -11.68
N LEU A 89 14.25 -14.65 -12.32
CA LEU A 89 13.32 -13.76 -11.61
C LEU A 89 12.50 -14.59 -10.62
N SER A 90 12.43 -14.14 -9.37
CA SER A 90 11.63 -14.78 -8.32
C SER A 90 10.34 -14.00 -8.04
N ARG A 91 10.45 -12.68 -7.84
CA ARG A 91 9.36 -11.83 -7.39
C ARG A 91 9.47 -10.40 -7.94
N ILE A 92 8.35 -9.78 -8.24
CA ILE A 92 8.22 -8.34 -8.43
C ILE A 92 7.19 -7.80 -7.45
N ASP A 93 7.56 -6.79 -6.67
CA ASP A 93 6.67 -6.00 -5.83
C ASP A 93 6.51 -4.62 -6.50
N ASN A 94 5.34 -4.35 -7.06
CA ASN A 94 5.08 -3.13 -7.82
C ASN A 94 4.21 -2.15 -7.04
N PHE A 95 4.79 -1.03 -6.59
CA PHE A 95 4.07 0.10 -6.00
C PHE A 95 3.91 1.29 -6.96
N GLY A 96 4.59 1.27 -8.12
CA GLY A 96 4.48 2.27 -9.17
C GLY A 96 3.79 1.71 -10.42
N PHE A 97 4.35 2.02 -11.59
CA PHE A 97 3.86 1.51 -12.87
C PHE A 97 4.77 0.42 -13.45
N LEU A 98 4.21 -0.75 -13.72
CA LEU A 98 4.90 -1.87 -14.37
C LEU A 98 4.23 -2.20 -15.70
N GLN A 99 4.99 -2.21 -16.78
CA GLN A 99 4.54 -2.72 -18.07
C GLN A 99 5.34 -3.96 -18.45
N ILE A 100 4.68 -5.05 -18.85
CA ILE A 100 5.32 -6.28 -19.33
C ILE A 100 4.72 -6.63 -20.68
N ASN A 101 5.46 -6.32 -21.74
CA ASN A 101 5.03 -6.67 -23.11
C ASN A 101 5.44 -8.10 -23.52
N ASN A 102 6.52 -8.61 -22.92
CA ASN A 102 7.02 -9.96 -23.15
C ASN A 102 7.20 -10.65 -21.79
N PRO A 103 6.39 -11.65 -21.44
CA PRO A 103 6.46 -12.30 -20.15
C PRO A 103 7.81 -12.96 -19.90
N PHE A 104 8.29 -12.88 -18.66
CA PHE A 104 9.50 -13.56 -18.24
C PHE A 104 9.33 -15.09 -18.28
N ASN A 105 10.41 -15.79 -18.65
CA ASN A 105 10.50 -17.24 -18.56
C ASN A 105 10.59 -17.69 -17.09
N GLY A 106 10.24 -18.96 -16.84
CA GLY A 106 10.30 -19.58 -15.51
C GLY A 106 9.12 -19.25 -14.60
N ASN A 107 9.24 -19.68 -13.34
CA ASN A 107 8.26 -19.46 -12.30
C ASN A 107 8.58 -18.15 -11.57
N TRP A 108 7.60 -17.26 -11.46
CA TRP A 108 7.76 -15.98 -10.77
C TRP A 108 6.45 -15.56 -10.10
N THR A 109 6.56 -14.65 -9.14
CA THR A 109 5.42 -13.98 -8.49
C THR A 109 5.41 -12.49 -8.79
N ILE A 110 4.28 -11.92 -9.19
CA ILE A 110 4.09 -10.47 -9.26
C ILE A 110 3.05 -10.08 -8.22
N ASN A 111 3.42 -9.19 -7.31
CA ASN A 111 2.51 -8.51 -6.40
C ASN A 111 2.33 -7.08 -6.92
N ASN A 112 1.17 -6.80 -7.52
CA ASN A 112 0.84 -5.48 -8.02
C ASN A 112 0.00 -4.71 -6.99
N TYR A 113 0.52 -3.62 -6.45
CA TYR A 113 -0.17 -2.75 -5.49
C TYR A 113 -0.64 -1.43 -6.12
N SER A 114 -0.19 -1.13 -7.33
CA SER A 114 -0.56 0.07 -8.11
C SER A 114 -0.93 -0.35 -9.53
N GLN A 115 -0.22 0.06 -10.58
CA GLN A 115 -0.63 -0.18 -11.96
C GLN A 115 0.26 -1.20 -12.67
N LEU A 116 -0.35 -2.25 -13.23
CA LEU A 116 0.30 -3.28 -14.05
C LEU A 116 -0.36 -3.39 -15.42
N THR A 117 0.41 -3.19 -16.49
CA THR A 117 0.02 -3.57 -17.86
C THR A 117 0.76 -4.84 -18.27
N PHE A 118 0.05 -5.88 -18.68
CA PHE A 118 0.61 -7.19 -19.01
C PHE A 118 0.12 -7.68 -20.38
N SER A 119 1.03 -8.18 -21.21
CA SER A 119 0.70 -8.82 -22.49
C SER A 119 1.16 -10.27 -22.48
N GLY A 120 0.25 -11.20 -22.84
CA GLY A 120 0.53 -12.63 -22.97
C GLY A 120 -0.22 -13.51 -21.97
N ASN A 121 0.29 -14.73 -21.78
CA ASN A 121 -0.35 -15.79 -20.98
C ASN A 121 0.26 -15.90 -19.57
N ILE A 122 -0.58 -16.26 -18.59
CA ILE A 122 -0.15 -16.59 -17.22
C ILE A 122 -0.18 -18.12 -17.09
N ASN A 123 0.96 -18.76 -17.29
CA ASN A 123 1.09 -20.23 -17.35
C ASN A 123 2.26 -20.76 -16.52
N ALA A 124 2.39 -22.08 -16.42
CA ALA A 124 3.53 -22.77 -15.82
C ALA A 124 3.89 -22.28 -14.41
N ASN A 125 2.95 -22.41 -13.46
CA ASN A 125 3.13 -22.03 -12.05
C ASN A 125 3.46 -20.53 -11.78
N LYS A 126 3.29 -19.64 -12.76
CA LYS A 126 3.36 -18.19 -12.55
C LYS A 126 2.27 -17.74 -11.60
N VAL A 127 2.57 -16.77 -10.74
CA VAL A 127 1.65 -16.19 -9.76
C VAL A 127 1.52 -14.70 -9.99
N VAL A 128 0.30 -14.21 -10.14
CA VAL A 128 -0.03 -12.78 -10.13
C VAL A 128 -1.02 -12.50 -9.02
N ASN A 129 -0.63 -11.64 -8.09
CA ASN A 129 -1.50 -11.07 -7.07
C ASN A 129 -1.73 -9.60 -7.41
N ASN A 130 -2.91 -9.28 -7.89
CA ASN A 130 -3.33 -7.93 -8.21
C ASN A 130 -4.16 -7.32 -7.08
N PHE A 131 -3.56 -6.36 -6.39
CA PHE A 131 -4.13 -5.56 -5.31
C PHE A 131 -4.40 -4.11 -5.73
N GLY A 132 -3.98 -3.73 -6.93
CA GLY A 132 -4.25 -2.43 -7.54
C GLY A 132 -5.03 -2.58 -8.85
N GLU A 133 -4.54 -1.93 -9.89
CA GLU A 133 -5.10 -1.98 -11.24
C GLU A 133 -4.22 -2.84 -12.14
N MET A 134 -4.81 -3.84 -12.79
CA MET A 134 -4.14 -4.67 -13.77
C MET A 134 -4.89 -4.64 -15.10
N THR A 135 -4.18 -4.34 -16.18
CA THR A 135 -4.67 -4.47 -17.55
C THR A 135 -3.93 -5.59 -18.26
N ILE A 136 -4.63 -6.64 -18.68
CA ILE A 136 -4.12 -7.64 -19.63
C ILE A 136 -4.52 -7.22 -21.04
N THR A 137 -3.54 -6.91 -21.87
CA THR A 137 -3.78 -6.45 -23.25
C THR A 137 -3.96 -7.63 -24.19
N GLY A 138 -5.09 -7.65 -24.91
CA GLY A 138 -5.41 -8.68 -25.91
C GLY A 138 -5.88 -10.00 -25.30
N ASN A 139 -5.82 -11.06 -26.10
CA ASN A 139 -6.26 -12.38 -25.66
C ASN A 139 -5.26 -13.01 -24.69
N THR A 140 -5.75 -13.69 -23.66
CA THR A 140 -4.91 -14.36 -22.66
C THR A 140 -5.43 -15.73 -22.28
N THR A 141 -4.52 -16.62 -21.92
CA THR A 141 -4.81 -17.92 -21.32
C THR A 141 -4.13 -18.01 -19.97
N ILE A 142 -4.89 -18.46 -18.98
CA ILE A 142 -4.41 -18.71 -17.62
C ILE A 142 -4.46 -20.22 -17.41
N SER A 143 -3.30 -20.85 -17.26
CA SER A 143 -3.20 -22.32 -17.30
C SER A 143 -2.03 -22.93 -16.53
N SER A 144 -1.97 -24.26 -16.50
CA SER A 144 -0.82 -25.04 -16.02
C SER A 144 -0.44 -24.70 -14.58
N ASN A 145 -1.41 -24.85 -13.66
CA ASN A 145 -1.29 -24.55 -12.22
C ASN A 145 -0.85 -23.11 -11.89
N SER A 146 -0.97 -22.17 -12.83
CA SER A 146 -0.75 -20.76 -12.54
C SER A 146 -1.81 -20.23 -11.57
N THR A 147 -1.47 -19.13 -10.91
CA THR A 147 -2.36 -18.46 -9.97
C THR A 147 -2.60 -17.02 -10.41
N LEU A 148 -3.86 -16.64 -10.58
CA LEU A 148 -4.29 -15.25 -10.73
C LEU A 148 -5.24 -14.91 -9.58
N ASN A 149 -4.75 -14.11 -8.64
CA ASN A 149 -5.57 -13.53 -7.58
C ASN A 149 -5.73 -12.05 -7.89
N SER A 150 -6.87 -11.64 -8.43
CA SER A 150 -7.21 -10.23 -8.54
C SER A 150 -8.18 -9.86 -7.43
N ASN A 151 -7.78 -8.97 -6.54
CA ASN A 151 -8.63 -8.40 -5.50
C ASN A 151 -8.93 -6.90 -5.73
N GLY A 152 -8.25 -6.27 -6.68
CA GLY A 152 -8.49 -4.89 -7.12
C GLY A 152 -9.28 -4.81 -8.43
N ILE A 153 -8.79 -4.00 -9.36
CA ILE A 153 -9.39 -3.81 -10.69
C ILE A 153 -8.60 -4.65 -11.70
N LEU A 154 -9.30 -5.52 -12.43
CA LEU A 154 -8.73 -6.30 -13.54
C LEU A 154 -9.49 -5.98 -14.83
N THR A 155 -8.76 -5.55 -15.84
CA THR A 155 -9.28 -5.35 -17.19
C THR A 155 -8.56 -6.29 -18.14
N ILE A 156 -9.31 -7.10 -18.90
CA ILE A 156 -8.78 -7.92 -19.99
C ILE A 156 -9.39 -7.39 -21.29
N THR A 157 -8.57 -6.80 -22.16
CA THR A 157 -9.09 -6.12 -23.37
C THR A 157 -9.43 -7.09 -24.52
N GLY A 158 -9.11 -8.38 -24.36
CA GLY A 158 -9.48 -9.44 -25.29
C GLY A 158 -10.24 -10.58 -24.62
N ALA A 159 -10.20 -11.76 -25.25
CA ALA A 159 -10.79 -12.97 -24.71
C ALA A 159 -9.87 -13.65 -23.69
N VAL A 160 -10.46 -14.33 -22.70
CA VAL A 160 -9.73 -15.12 -21.68
C VAL A 160 -10.17 -16.57 -21.68
N ASN A 161 -9.19 -17.47 -21.59
CA ASN A 161 -9.42 -18.89 -21.32
C ASN A 161 -8.74 -19.31 -20.01
N PHE A 162 -9.54 -19.68 -19.02
CA PHE A 162 -9.06 -20.31 -17.80
C PHE A 162 -9.04 -21.83 -17.99
N ASN A 163 -7.85 -22.44 -17.95
CA ASN A 163 -7.62 -23.83 -18.36
C ASN A 163 -6.66 -24.59 -17.42
N SER A 164 -6.68 -25.92 -17.45
CA SER A 164 -5.63 -26.81 -16.91
C SER A 164 -5.30 -26.56 -15.44
N ASN A 165 -6.33 -26.63 -14.58
CA ASN A 165 -6.25 -26.45 -13.12
C ASN A 165 -5.64 -25.11 -12.68
N ALA A 166 -5.89 -24.03 -13.44
CA ALA A 166 -5.55 -22.68 -12.99
C ALA A 166 -6.25 -22.35 -11.66
N ASN A 167 -5.52 -21.72 -10.74
CA ASN A 167 -6.07 -21.19 -9.49
C ASN A 167 -6.47 -19.74 -9.71
N VAL A 168 -7.77 -19.46 -9.73
CA VAL A 168 -8.28 -18.14 -10.11
C VAL A 168 -9.17 -17.59 -9.00
N SER A 169 -8.86 -16.37 -8.57
CA SER A 169 -9.76 -15.59 -7.73
C SER A 169 -9.98 -14.23 -8.36
N LEU A 170 -11.25 -13.88 -8.56
CA LEU A 170 -11.70 -12.60 -9.10
C LEU A 170 -12.54 -11.92 -8.02
N GLN A 171 -11.89 -11.06 -7.25
CA GLN A 171 -12.46 -10.25 -6.19
C GLN A 171 -12.34 -8.76 -6.59
N GLY A 172 -13.36 -7.96 -6.30
CA GLY A 172 -13.39 -6.56 -6.72
C GLY A 172 -14.03 -6.40 -8.10
N ASN A 173 -13.43 -5.61 -8.99
CA ASN A 173 -14.00 -5.29 -10.30
C ASN A 173 -13.20 -5.96 -11.40
N THR A 174 -13.84 -6.86 -12.15
CA THR A 174 -13.26 -7.51 -13.33
C THR A 174 -14.06 -7.16 -14.57
N SER A 175 -13.40 -6.60 -15.59
CA SER A 175 -13.95 -6.39 -16.93
C SER A 175 -13.18 -7.23 -17.93
N ILE A 176 -13.89 -7.97 -18.76
CA ILE A 176 -13.35 -8.74 -19.89
C ILE A 176 -14.08 -8.25 -21.12
N ASP A 177 -13.38 -7.56 -22.02
CA ASP A 177 -14.02 -6.98 -23.21
C ASP A 177 -14.41 -8.09 -24.22
N GLY A 178 -13.63 -9.17 -24.28
CA GLY A 178 -13.88 -10.33 -25.11
C GLY A 178 -14.72 -11.43 -24.44
N SER A 179 -14.63 -12.64 -24.99
CA SER A 179 -15.29 -13.83 -24.43
C SER A 179 -14.49 -14.46 -23.29
N MET A 180 -15.18 -15.06 -22.33
CA MET A 180 -14.61 -15.80 -21.20
C MET A 180 -14.96 -17.28 -21.31
N VAL A 181 -13.94 -18.13 -21.30
CA VAL A 181 -14.10 -19.60 -21.24
C VAL A 181 -13.53 -20.11 -19.93
N VAL A 182 -14.34 -20.87 -19.19
CA VAL A 182 -13.89 -21.60 -18.01
C VAL A 182 -13.87 -23.09 -18.34
N SER A 183 -12.67 -23.63 -18.49
CA SER A 183 -12.44 -25.03 -18.87
C SER A 183 -12.70 -25.98 -17.71
N ALA A 184 -12.81 -27.27 -18.02
CA ALA A 184 -13.00 -28.32 -17.03
C ALA A 184 -11.94 -28.28 -15.91
N ASN A 185 -12.33 -28.66 -14.70
CA ASN A 185 -11.50 -28.71 -13.49
C ASN A 185 -10.92 -27.35 -13.07
N THR A 186 -11.52 -26.25 -13.52
CA THR A 186 -11.15 -24.89 -13.13
C THR A 186 -12.23 -24.31 -12.23
N THR A 187 -11.83 -23.83 -11.05
CA THR A 187 -12.73 -23.13 -10.12
C THR A 187 -12.29 -21.67 -10.00
N ILE A 188 -13.25 -20.77 -10.17
CA ILE A 188 -13.08 -19.33 -9.97
C ILE A 188 -13.75 -18.95 -8.66
N ASN A 189 -12.97 -18.47 -7.70
CA ASN A 189 -13.50 -17.88 -6.46
C ASN A 189 -13.84 -16.41 -6.70
N PHE A 190 -15.11 -16.04 -6.50
CA PHE A 190 -15.66 -14.79 -7.00
C PHE A 190 -16.30 -13.92 -5.90
N SER A 191 -15.99 -12.62 -5.92
CA SER A 191 -16.78 -11.58 -5.24
C SER A 191 -16.64 -10.22 -5.91
N GLY A 192 -17.63 -9.34 -5.79
CA GLY A 192 -17.68 -8.06 -6.47
C GLY A 192 -18.39 -8.14 -7.81
N ASN A 193 -17.83 -7.52 -8.85
CA ASN A 193 -18.44 -7.39 -10.17
C ASN A 193 -17.57 -8.03 -11.25
N LEU A 194 -18.18 -8.89 -12.07
CA LEU A 194 -17.59 -9.46 -13.27
C LEU A 194 -18.43 -9.07 -14.49
N VAL A 195 -17.83 -8.34 -15.42
CA VAL A 195 -18.43 -7.98 -16.71
C VAL A 195 -17.72 -8.74 -17.82
N VAL A 196 -18.48 -9.49 -18.62
CA VAL A 196 -18.00 -10.19 -19.82
C VAL A 196 -18.68 -9.56 -21.03
N GLY A 197 -17.92 -8.80 -21.82
CA GLY A 197 -18.36 -8.13 -23.04
C GLY A 197 -18.74 -9.09 -24.15
N GLY A 198 -18.03 -10.22 -24.25
CA GLY A 198 -18.31 -11.32 -25.17
C GLY A 198 -19.19 -12.41 -24.57
N ALA A 199 -18.99 -13.65 -25.05
CA ALA A 199 -19.69 -14.82 -24.55
C ALA A 199 -19.06 -15.34 -23.25
N LEU A 200 -19.88 -15.84 -22.32
CA LEU A 200 -19.43 -16.64 -21.18
C LEU A 200 -19.76 -18.12 -21.42
N GLN A 201 -18.71 -18.95 -21.45
CA GLN A 201 -18.83 -20.40 -21.61
C GLN A 201 -18.22 -21.14 -20.42
N MET A 202 -19.06 -21.88 -19.69
CA MET A 202 -18.62 -22.84 -18.69
C MET A 202 -18.62 -24.26 -19.27
N ASN A 203 -17.48 -24.96 -19.20
CA ASN A 203 -17.38 -26.35 -19.61
C ASN A 203 -17.76 -27.32 -18.47
N ASN A 204 -17.95 -28.60 -18.79
CA ASN A 204 -18.21 -29.64 -17.79
C ASN A 204 -17.16 -29.61 -16.67
N ASN A 205 -17.57 -29.79 -15.42
CA ASN A 205 -16.69 -29.75 -14.23
C ASN A 205 -15.94 -28.42 -14.02
N SER A 206 -16.40 -27.32 -14.61
CA SER A 206 -15.94 -25.97 -14.25
C SER A 206 -16.87 -25.35 -13.20
N GLN A 207 -16.34 -24.43 -12.40
CA GLN A 207 -17.11 -23.77 -11.34
C GLN A 207 -16.80 -22.29 -11.20
N ILE A 208 -17.84 -21.47 -11.01
CA ILE A 208 -17.72 -20.14 -10.40
C ILE A 208 -18.40 -20.22 -9.03
N SER A 209 -17.64 -19.95 -7.97
CA SER A 209 -18.07 -20.05 -6.58
C SER A 209 -18.06 -18.68 -5.92
N ASN A 210 -19.21 -18.26 -5.43
CA ASN A 210 -19.38 -16.97 -4.81
C ASN A 210 -18.85 -16.94 -3.36
N LEU A 211 -18.12 -15.89 -2.99
CA LEU A 211 -17.54 -15.66 -1.67
C LEU A 211 -18.41 -14.70 -0.82
N ASN A 212 -18.09 -14.57 0.46
CA ASN A 212 -18.81 -13.67 1.38
C ASN A 212 -18.15 -12.28 1.47
N SER A 213 -18.49 -11.39 0.55
CA SER A 213 -18.20 -9.95 0.60
C SER A 213 -19.12 -9.14 1.54
N ASN A 214 -20.03 -9.79 2.29
CA ASN A 214 -21.15 -9.15 3.03
C ASN A 214 -22.09 -8.28 2.17
N HIS A 215 -21.95 -8.38 0.86
CA HIS A 215 -22.63 -7.60 -0.16
C HIS A 215 -22.94 -8.46 -1.39
N CYS A 216 -23.99 -8.17 -2.16
CA CYS A 216 -24.23 -8.86 -3.41
C CYS A 216 -23.09 -8.70 -4.40
N ASN A 217 -22.88 -9.77 -5.15
CA ASN A 217 -21.92 -9.86 -6.22
C ASN A 217 -22.69 -9.97 -7.54
N SER A 218 -22.10 -9.55 -8.66
CA SER A 218 -22.78 -9.53 -9.96
C SER A 218 -21.93 -10.10 -11.08
N ILE A 219 -22.55 -10.93 -11.92
CA ILE A 219 -21.98 -11.34 -13.22
C ILE A 219 -22.88 -10.77 -14.32
N THR A 220 -22.29 -9.96 -15.18
CA THR A 220 -22.95 -9.39 -16.36
C THR A 220 -22.35 -10.00 -17.61
N VAL A 221 -23.17 -10.72 -18.38
CA VAL A 221 -22.76 -11.31 -19.67
C VAL A 221 -23.47 -10.56 -20.80
N ASN A 222 -22.71 -9.92 -21.68
CA ASN A 222 -23.26 -9.17 -22.80
C ASN A 222 -23.51 -10.07 -24.02
N GLY A 223 -22.61 -11.00 -24.32
CA GLY A 223 -22.75 -11.97 -25.42
C GLY A 223 -23.52 -13.25 -25.05
N ALA A 224 -23.31 -14.35 -25.78
CA ALA A 224 -23.96 -15.63 -25.49
C ALA A 224 -23.56 -16.17 -24.10
N PHE A 225 -24.49 -16.83 -23.40
CA PHE A 225 -24.23 -17.42 -22.09
C PHE A 225 -24.57 -18.91 -22.08
N SER A 226 -23.54 -19.76 -22.04
CA SER A 226 -23.68 -21.22 -21.95
C SER A 226 -23.03 -21.74 -20.69
N ASN A 227 -23.78 -22.55 -19.93
CA ASN A 227 -23.31 -23.16 -18.71
C ASN A 227 -23.44 -24.69 -18.75
N ASN A 228 -22.35 -25.40 -18.93
CA ASN A 228 -22.29 -26.85 -18.71
C ASN A 228 -21.59 -27.22 -17.39
N GLY A 229 -21.18 -26.22 -16.61
CA GLY A 229 -20.55 -26.37 -15.30
C GLY A 229 -21.49 -25.98 -14.15
N LEU A 230 -20.90 -25.45 -13.08
CA LEU A 230 -21.59 -24.99 -11.88
C LEU A 230 -21.36 -23.48 -11.65
N ILE A 231 -22.42 -22.70 -11.63
CA ILE A 231 -22.38 -21.32 -11.12
C ILE A 231 -23.25 -21.28 -9.86
N THR A 232 -22.64 -20.95 -8.73
CA THR A 232 -23.29 -21.07 -7.43
C THR A 232 -23.09 -19.83 -6.56
N GLY A 233 -24.16 -19.42 -5.88
CA GLY A 233 -24.09 -18.46 -4.78
C GLY A 233 -23.42 -19.06 -3.53
N ASN A 234 -23.54 -18.40 -2.38
CA ASN A 234 -22.94 -18.87 -1.12
C ASN A 234 -23.94 -19.47 -0.12
N ASN A 235 -25.24 -19.55 -0.46
CA ASN A 235 -26.30 -20.07 0.42
C ASN A 235 -26.41 -19.41 1.82
N LEU A 236 -25.89 -18.20 2.01
CA LEU A 236 -25.86 -17.55 3.33
C LEU A 236 -27.14 -16.74 3.68
N GLY A 237 -28.15 -16.70 2.80
CA GLY A 237 -29.42 -16.00 3.05
C GLY A 237 -29.32 -14.46 3.12
N ALA A 238 -30.32 -13.82 3.75
CA ALA A 238 -30.40 -12.36 3.91
C ALA A 238 -29.48 -11.87 5.05
N ALA A 239 -28.24 -11.57 4.68
CA ALA A 239 -27.08 -11.08 5.46
C ALA A 239 -25.77 -11.58 4.81
N GLY A 240 -25.88 -12.55 3.90
CA GLY A 240 -24.79 -13.01 3.05
C GLY A 240 -24.58 -12.17 1.79
N SER A 241 -23.68 -12.64 0.94
CA SER A 241 -23.45 -12.07 -0.40
C SER A 241 -24.23 -12.82 -1.48
N PRO A 242 -25.47 -12.45 -1.85
CA PRO A 242 -26.16 -13.12 -2.95
C PRO A 242 -25.45 -12.85 -4.29
N LEU A 243 -25.54 -13.81 -5.21
CA LEU A 243 -24.98 -13.68 -6.55
C LEU A 243 -26.10 -13.33 -7.55
N TYR A 244 -26.01 -12.16 -8.18
CA TYR A 244 -26.92 -11.75 -9.25
C TYR A 244 -26.28 -11.96 -10.61
N ILE A 245 -27.05 -12.49 -11.55
CA ILE A 245 -26.61 -12.71 -12.93
C ILE A 245 -27.63 -12.06 -13.86
N ASN A 246 -27.17 -11.28 -14.83
CA ASN A 246 -28.06 -10.44 -15.64
C ASN A 246 -29.04 -11.25 -16.52
N LYS A 247 -28.73 -12.52 -16.85
CA LYS A 247 -29.59 -13.41 -17.66
C LYS A 247 -29.32 -14.89 -17.40
N ALA A 248 -30.29 -15.73 -17.73
CA ALA A 248 -30.16 -17.18 -17.58
C ALA A 248 -29.19 -17.78 -18.62
N PRO A 249 -28.38 -18.79 -18.25
CA PRO A 249 -27.58 -19.54 -19.22
C PRO A 249 -28.42 -20.54 -20.01
N SER A 250 -27.95 -20.93 -21.19
CA SER A 250 -28.32 -22.22 -21.79
C SER A 250 -27.55 -23.36 -21.10
N GLY A 251 -28.20 -24.49 -20.84
CA GLY A 251 -27.60 -25.65 -20.15
C GLY A 251 -27.99 -25.75 -18.68
N THR A 252 -27.02 -26.06 -17.81
CA THR A 252 -27.20 -26.21 -16.36
C THR A 252 -27.65 -24.88 -15.73
N ALA A 253 -28.70 -24.93 -14.91
CA ALA A 253 -29.21 -23.78 -14.18
C ALA A 253 -28.23 -23.29 -13.10
N ILE A 254 -28.33 -22.01 -12.75
CA ILE A 254 -27.62 -21.42 -11.61
C ILE A 254 -28.21 -21.94 -10.28
N THR A 255 -27.40 -22.02 -9.23
CA THR A 255 -27.83 -22.62 -7.95
C THR A 255 -27.21 -21.91 -6.73
N GLY A 256 -27.42 -22.44 -5.53
CA GLY A 256 -26.77 -22.00 -4.30
C GLY A 256 -27.14 -20.59 -3.83
N GLY A 257 -28.37 -20.16 -4.13
CA GLY A 257 -28.83 -18.80 -3.84
C GLY A 257 -28.39 -17.75 -4.86
N ALA A 258 -27.82 -18.16 -5.99
CA ALA A 258 -27.68 -17.28 -7.16
C ALA A 258 -29.06 -17.03 -7.81
N SER A 259 -29.28 -15.81 -8.31
CA SER A 259 -30.55 -15.42 -8.92
C SER A 259 -30.36 -14.58 -10.18
N ILE A 260 -31.31 -14.64 -11.10
CA ILE A 260 -31.36 -13.74 -12.25
C ILE A 260 -31.86 -12.37 -11.80
N GLY A 261 -31.13 -11.33 -12.14
CA GLY A 261 -31.47 -9.95 -11.80
C GLY A 261 -30.26 -9.04 -11.72
N THR A 262 -30.46 -7.88 -11.10
CA THR A 262 -29.41 -6.89 -10.88
C THR A 262 -29.08 -6.81 -9.40
N CYS A 263 -27.80 -6.65 -9.11
CA CYS A 263 -27.31 -6.36 -7.78
C CYS A 263 -27.77 -4.94 -7.39
N PRO A 264 -28.54 -4.75 -6.30
CA PRO A 264 -28.98 -3.41 -5.91
C PRO A 264 -27.81 -2.45 -5.67
N PRO A 265 -27.99 -1.13 -5.89
CA PRO A 265 -26.97 -0.13 -5.61
C PRO A 265 -26.47 -0.24 -4.16
N ARG A 266 -25.17 0.01 -3.97
CA ARG A 266 -24.51 -0.11 -2.66
C ARG A 266 -23.74 1.15 -2.38
N ASN A 267 -23.78 1.59 -1.13
CA ASN A 267 -22.83 2.59 -0.66
C ASN A 267 -21.59 1.86 -0.14
N CYS A 268 -20.48 1.90 -0.89
CA CYS A 268 -19.23 1.28 -0.45
C CYS A 268 -18.49 2.10 0.60
N VAL A 269 -18.78 3.40 0.69
CA VAL A 269 -18.02 4.34 1.51
C VAL A 269 -18.96 5.10 2.44
N GLN A 270 -18.79 4.91 3.75
CA GLN A 270 -19.35 5.82 4.74
C GLN A 270 -18.32 6.93 5.03
N GLN A 271 -18.78 8.17 5.07
CA GLN A 271 -17.96 9.34 5.41
C GLN A 271 -18.50 9.99 6.68
N GLU A 272 -17.61 10.35 7.60
CA GLU A 272 -17.93 11.11 8.81
C GLU A 272 -16.96 12.30 8.93
N ILE A 273 -17.47 13.45 9.38
CA ILE A 273 -16.67 14.66 9.61
C ILE A 273 -16.67 14.96 11.11
N LEU A 274 -15.48 15.09 11.71
CA LEU A 274 -15.28 15.39 13.12
C LEU A 274 -14.63 16.76 13.28
N GLN A 275 -15.30 17.68 13.94
CA GLN A 275 -14.71 18.99 14.25
C GLN A 275 -13.65 18.85 15.35
N THR A 276 -12.50 19.50 15.17
CA THR A 276 -11.43 19.59 16.18
C THR A 276 -11.20 21.06 16.55
N SER A 277 -10.41 21.33 17.59
CA SER A 277 -10.16 22.72 18.02
C SER A 277 -9.42 23.55 16.96
N ASN A 278 -8.65 22.90 16.09
CA ASN A 278 -7.76 23.55 15.11
C ASN A 278 -8.02 23.05 13.68
N GLY A 279 -9.24 22.59 13.39
CA GLY A 279 -9.62 22.07 12.06
C GLY A 279 -10.67 20.98 12.16
N TYR A 280 -10.52 19.92 11.36
CA TYR A 280 -11.46 18.81 11.35
C TYR A 280 -10.81 17.55 10.79
N ASP A 281 -11.37 16.39 11.14
CA ASP A 281 -11.02 15.13 10.52
C ASP A 281 -12.12 14.66 9.57
N VAL A 282 -11.74 14.03 8.47
CA VAL A 282 -12.66 13.29 7.60
C VAL A 282 -12.29 11.82 7.66
N VAL A 283 -13.24 10.99 8.07
CA VAL A 283 -13.09 9.54 8.17
C VAL A 283 -13.85 8.88 7.02
N TYR A 284 -13.15 8.05 6.25
CA TYR A 284 -13.72 7.23 5.19
C TYR A 284 -13.66 5.75 5.58
N ILE A 285 -14.80 5.05 5.51
CA ILE A 285 -14.90 3.63 5.84
C ILE A 285 -15.41 2.88 4.62
N PHE A 286 -14.53 2.06 4.05
CA PHE A 286 -14.81 1.21 2.91
C PHE A 286 -15.23 -0.18 3.37
N SER A 287 -16.45 -0.58 3.01
CA SER A 287 -16.98 -1.95 3.24
C SER A 287 -17.02 -2.81 1.98
N CYS A 288 -16.75 -2.23 0.81
CA CYS A 288 -16.45 -2.94 -0.44
C CYS A 288 -15.26 -2.31 -1.16
N SER A 289 -14.66 -3.07 -2.09
CA SER A 289 -13.60 -2.54 -2.96
C SER A 289 -14.13 -1.40 -3.82
N ASP A 290 -13.38 -0.31 -3.87
CA ASP A 290 -13.72 0.91 -4.61
C ASP A 290 -12.42 1.72 -4.85
N THR A 291 -12.53 2.93 -5.39
CA THR A 291 -11.41 3.84 -5.58
C THR A 291 -11.52 5.02 -4.64
N PHE A 292 -10.49 5.24 -3.82
CA PHE A 292 -10.39 6.43 -2.99
C PHE A 292 -9.70 7.55 -3.77
N VAL A 293 -10.39 8.68 -3.94
CA VAL A 293 -9.79 9.91 -4.50
C VAL A 293 -9.46 10.82 -3.34
N VAL A 294 -8.19 11.23 -3.24
CA VAL A 294 -7.76 12.15 -2.18
C VAL A 294 -8.49 13.49 -2.39
N PRO A 295 -9.28 13.96 -1.40
CA PRO A 295 -10.07 15.17 -1.55
C PRO A 295 -9.16 16.39 -1.80
N ALA A 296 -9.69 17.37 -2.55
CA ALA A 296 -9.03 18.66 -2.69
C ALA A 296 -8.96 19.35 -1.32
N VAL A 297 -7.88 20.10 -1.10
CA VAL A 297 -7.70 20.90 0.12
C VAL A 297 -8.31 22.29 -0.11
N PRO A 298 -9.35 22.69 0.64
CA PRO A 298 -9.92 24.04 0.56
C PRO A 298 -8.89 25.14 0.85
N SER A 299 -9.18 26.36 0.40
CA SER A 299 -8.33 27.52 0.72
C SER A 299 -8.34 27.78 2.23
N GLY A 300 -7.15 28.02 2.81
CA GLY A 300 -7.01 28.23 4.25
C GLY A 300 -6.92 26.93 5.07
N GLU A 301 -6.75 25.77 4.43
CA GLU A 301 -6.59 24.48 5.11
C GLU A 301 -5.34 23.75 4.62
N GLU A 302 -4.85 22.81 5.41
CA GLU A 302 -3.79 21.87 5.03
C GLU A 302 -4.07 20.46 5.56
N ILE A 303 -3.59 19.44 4.85
CA ILE A 303 -3.60 18.07 5.36
C ILE A 303 -2.41 17.91 6.32
N ILE A 304 -2.72 17.66 7.58
CA ILE A 304 -1.72 17.43 8.63
C ILE A 304 -1.27 15.98 8.64
N ASP A 305 -2.22 15.06 8.49
CA ASP A 305 -1.96 13.62 8.51
C ASP A 305 -2.98 12.83 7.68
N ILE A 306 -2.53 11.69 7.15
CA ILE A 306 -3.40 10.66 6.60
C ILE A 306 -3.05 9.36 7.30
N SER A 307 -3.96 8.90 8.13
CA SER A 307 -3.91 7.63 8.82
C SER A 307 -4.77 6.59 8.13
N VAL A 308 -4.33 5.33 8.11
CA VAL A 308 -5.03 4.22 7.47
C VAL A 308 -5.03 2.99 8.37
N ALA A 309 -6.17 2.30 8.45
CA ALA A 309 -6.29 0.95 8.98
C ALA A 309 -6.91 0.01 7.93
N VAL A 310 -6.31 -1.18 7.75
CA VAL A 310 -6.77 -2.22 6.81
C VAL A 310 -7.04 -3.49 7.60
N ILE A 311 -8.23 -4.07 7.41
CA ILE A 311 -8.64 -5.34 8.03
C ILE A 311 -8.91 -6.38 6.95
N GLY A 312 -8.30 -7.56 7.05
CA GLY A 312 -8.55 -8.69 6.16
C GLY A 312 -9.92 -9.36 6.38
N GLY A 313 -10.40 -10.15 5.42
CA GLY A 313 -11.60 -10.97 5.61
C GLY A 313 -11.36 -12.08 6.63
N GLY A 314 -12.36 -12.44 7.44
CA GLY A 314 -12.28 -13.55 8.41
C GLY A 314 -12.38 -14.92 7.73
N GLY A 315 -11.84 -15.95 8.37
CA GLY A 315 -11.95 -17.34 7.92
C GLY A 315 -13.31 -17.97 8.21
N GLY A 316 -13.73 -18.93 7.40
CA GLY A 316 -14.95 -19.72 7.64
C GLY A 316 -14.73 -20.82 8.67
N GLY A 317 -15.78 -21.21 9.40
CA GLY A 317 -15.73 -22.28 10.40
C GLY A 317 -15.66 -23.69 9.81
N GLY A 318 -15.23 -24.65 10.63
CA GLY A 318 -15.18 -26.06 10.26
C GLY A 318 -16.53 -26.78 10.37
N ASN A 319 -16.55 -28.03 9.91
CA ASN A 319 -17.72 -28.90 9.85
C ASN A 319 -17.58 -30.15 10.75
N GLY A 320 -18.60 -30.42 11.56
CA GLY A 320 -18.77 -31.66 12.32
C GLY A 320 -18.95 -31.47 13.83
N GLU A 321 -18.99 -32.60 14.54
CA GLU A 321 -19.31 -32.69 15.98
C GLU A 321 -18.27 -32.04 16.90
N ALA A 322 -17.03 -31.90 16.43
CA ALA A 322 -15.95 -31.22 17.12
C ALA A 322 -15.08 -30.46 16.11
N ALA A 323 -15.67 -29.49 15.44
CA ALA A 323 -15.00 -28.62 14.49
C ALA A 323 -14.55 -27.32 15.16
N GLY A 324 -13.47 -26.73 14.64
CA GLY A 324 -12.92 -25.47 15.11
C GLY A 324 -13.52 -24.26 14.40
N GLY A 325 -13.51 -23.12 15.08
CA GLY A 325 -13.98 -21.83 14.52
C GLY A 325 -12.97 -21.19 13.58
N GLY A 326 -13.43 -20.33 12.67
CA GLY A 326 -12.57 -19.53 11.79
C GLY A 326 -11.85 -18.41 12.53
N GLY A 327 -10.63 -18.06 12.12
CA GLY A 327 -9.87 -16.95 12.67
C GLY A 327 -10.30 -15.60 12.08
N ALA A 328 -10.05 -14.52 12.80
CA ALA A 328 -10.22 -13.15 12.30
C ALA A 328 -9.17 -12.77 11.24
N GLY A 329 -9.51 -11.78 10.41
CA GLY A 329 -8.54 -11.11 9.54
C GLY A 329 -7.46 -10.36 10.33
N GLU A 330 -6.32 -10.17 9.70
CA GLU A 330 -5.24 -9.31 10.22
C GLU A 330 -5.70 -7.86 10.25
N ILE A 331 -5.15 -7.06 11.17
CA ILE A 331 -5.34 -5.61 11.23
C ILE A 331 -3.98 -4.94 11.05
N ARG A 332 -3.86 -4.09 10.04
CA ARG A 332 -2.68 -3.26 9.77
C ARG A 332 -3.03 -1.80 9.91
N ARG A 333 -2.10 -1.01 10.45
CA ARG A 333 -2.23 0.44 10.55
C ARG A 333 -0.99 1.13 10.02
N ARG A 334 -1.17 2.34 9.51
CA ARG A 334 -0.09 3.23 9.12
C ARG A 334 -0.56 4.68 9.19
N ASP A 335 0.22 5.50 9.87
CA ASP A 335 0.05 6.95 9.91
C ASP A 335 1.01 7.61 8.91
N ALA A 336 0.83 8.90 8.64
CA ALA A 336 1.62 9.68 7.70
C ALA A 336 1.75 9.02 6.32
N VAL A 337 0.62 8.55 5.77
CA VAL A 337 0.58 7.96 4.42
C VAL A 337 0.73 9.07 3.37
N PRO A 338 1.76 9.03 2.50
CA PRO A 338 2.09 10.14 1.59
C PRO A 338 1.22 10.09 0.31
N LEU A 339 -0.10 10.25 0.45
CA LEU A 339 -1.00 10.30 -0.70
C LEU A 339 -0.97 11.67 -1.39
N VAL A 340 -1.13 11.69 -2.70
CA VAL A 340 -1.14 12.93 -3.51
C VAL A 340 -2.57 13.43 -3.68
N VAL A 341 -2.82 14.69 -3.34
CA VAL A 341 -4.13 15.36 -3.49
C VAL A 341 -4.67 15.21 -4.92
N GLY A 342 -5.95 14.87 -5.05
CA GLY A 342 -6.62 14.63 -6.33
C GLY A 342 -6.24 13.31 -7.02
N SER A 343 -5.27 12.56 -6.50
CA SER A 343 -4.92 11.25 -7.07
C SER A 343 -5.89 10.17 -6.58
N ALA A 344 -6.07 9.17 -7.44
CA ALA A 344 -6.95 8.02 -7.20
C ALA A 344 -6.12 6.81 -6.74
N TYR A 345 -6.57 6.15 -5.68
CA TYR A 345 -5.92 4.98 -5.10
C TYR A 345 -6.93 3.83 -4.94
N PRO A 346 -6.62 2.62 -5.43
CA PRO A 346 -7.52 1.49 -5.28
C PRO A 346 -7.61 1.05 -3.81
N VAL A 347 -8.84 0.83 -3.36
CA VAL A 347 -9.18 0.25 -2.06
C VAL A 347 -9.69 -1.16 -2.29
N VAL A 348 -9.06 -2.13 -1.63
CA VAL A 348 -9.39 -3.55 -1.79
C VAL A 348 -9.88 -4.12 -0.48
N ILE A 349 -11.09 -4.68 -0.51
CA ILE A 349 -11.71 -5.38 0.62
C ILE A 349 -11.74 -6.88 0.35
N GLY A 350 -11.05 -7.65 1.20
CA GLY A 350 -11.03 -9.09 1.15
C GLY A 350 -12.36 -9.70 1.62
N ALA A 351 -12.95 -10.57 0.82
CA ALA A 351 -14.12 -11.34 1.21
C ALA A 351 -13.80 -12.33 2.34
N GLY A 352 -14.79 -12.61 3.19
CA GLY A 352 -14.73 -13.66 4.20
C GLY A 352 -14.72 -15.06 3.58
N GLY A 353 -14.05 -15.99 4.26
CA GLY A 353 -13.95 -17.38 3.87
C GLY A 353 -15.28 -18.12 4.05
N ALA A 354 -15.62 -18.98 3.10
CA ALA A 354 -16.77 -19.89 3.24
C ALA A 354 -16.52 -20.90 4.37
N GLY A 355 -17.55 -21.19 5.16
CA GLY A 355 -17.49 -22.29 6.10
C GLY A 355 -17.57 -23.64 5.38
N SER A 356 -17.09 -24.69 6.03
CA SER A 356 -17.04 -26.02 5.40
C SER A 356 -18.40 -26.70 5.36
N SER A 357 -18.78 -27.25 4.20
CA SER A 357 -19.96 -28.08 4.00
C SER A 357 -19.70 -29.58 4.18
N MET A 358 -18.45 -29.98 4.45
CA MET A 358 -18.07 -31.40 4.56
C MET A 358 -17.04 -31.61 5.67
N THR A 359 -17.21 -32.66 6.47
CA THR A 359 -16.27 -33.00 7.55
C THR A 359 -14.84 -33.28 7.07
N SER A 360 -14.67 -33.67 5.81
CA SER A 360 -13.38 -33.95 5.15
C SER A 360 -12.64 -32.70 4.65
N GLN A 361 -13.24 -31.51 4.74
CA GLN A 361 -12.64 -30.25 4.31
C GLN A 361 -12.68 -29.24 5.45
N ARG A 362 -11.61 -28.48 5.65
CA ARG A 362 -11.61 -27.35 6.58
C ARG A 362 -12.42 -26.18 6.01
N GLY A 363 -12.82 -25.24 6.85
CA GLY A 363 -13.33 -23.95 6.38
C GLY A 363 -12.28 -23.25 5.50
N SER A 364 -12.73 -22.42 4.57
CA SER A 364 -11.85 -21.62 3.72
C SER A 364 -11.24 -20.48 4.50
N ASN A 365 -10.02 -20.11 4.16
CA ASN A 365 -9.42 -18.89 4.67
C ASN A 365 -10.17 -17.66 4.14
N GLY A 366 -10.13 -16.57 4.91
CA GLY A 366 -10.55 -15.26 4.43
C GLY A 366 -9.54 -14.70 3.43
N ASN A 367 -9.97 -13.69 2.68
CA ASN A 367 -9.15 -13.06 1.67
C ASN A 367 -8.48 -11.79 2.18
N VAL A 368 -7.46 -11.36 1.46
CA VAL A 368 -6.66 -10.20 1.83
C VAL A 368 -7.37 -8.89 1.46
N SER A 369 -7.23 -7.90 2.33
CA SER A 369 -7.58 -6.50 2.05
C SER A 369 -6.30 -5.70 1.85
N SER A 370 -6.36 -4.63 1.08
CA SER A 370 -5.19 -3.78 0.86
C SER A 370 -5.52 -2.35 0.51
N PHE A 371 -4.61 -1.45 0.90
CA PHE A 371 -4.63 -0.05 0.50
C PHE A 371 -3.20 0.49 0.44
N PHE A 372 -2.81 1.13 -0.66
CA PHE A 372 -1.51 1.79 -0.83
C PHE A 372 -0.30 0.92 -0.39
N GLY A 373 -0.32 -0.37 -0.76
CA GLY A 373 0.72 -1.34 -0.38
C GLY A 373 0.65 -1.88 1.05
N LEU A 374 -0.25 -1.38 1.88
CA LEU A 374 -0.57 -1.95 3.18
C LEU A 374 -1.52 -3.14 2.98
N VAL A 375 -1.03 -4.35 3.24
CA VAL A 375 -1.78 -5.61 3.03
C VAL A 375 -2.13 -6.23 4.36
N ALA A 376 -3.41 -6.50 4.59
CA ALA A 376 -3.89 -7.28 5.72
C ALA A 376 -4.33 -8.66 5.26
N LEU A 377 -3.72 -9.71 5.81
CA LEU A 377 -4.05 -11.09 5.49
C LEU A 377 -5.45 -11.47 5.99
N GLY A 378 -6.15 -12.33 5.25
CA GLY A 378 -7.41 -12.90 5.71
C GLY A 378 -7.21 -14.00 6.77
N GLY A 379 -8.22 -14.23 7.60
CA GLY A 379 -8.17 -15.17 8.72
C GLY A 379 -8.15 -16.64 8.31
N GLY A 380 -7.59 -17.49 9.15
CA GLY A 380 -7.48 -18.93 8.89
C GLY A 380 -8.82 -19.66 9.02
N GLY A 381 -9.14 -20.58 8.12
CA GLY A 381 -10.38 -21.36 8.19
C GLY A 381 -10.36 -22.41 9.32
N GLY A 382 -11.50 -22.70 9.92
CA GLY A 382 -11.64 -23.66 11.03
C GLY A 382 -11.48 -25.12 10.60
N GLY A 383 -10.81 -25.92 11.42
CA GLY A 383 -10.62 -27.35 11.19
C GLY A 383 -11.91 -28.15 11.35
N SER A 384 -12.08 -29.22 10.57
CA SER A 384 -13.29 -30.07 10.58
C SER A 384 -13.08 -31.39 11.30
N SER A 385 -14.15 -32.13 11.57
CA SER A 385 -14.14 -33.37 12.38
C SER A 385 -13.62 -34.60 11.61
N SER A 386 -12.51 -34.46 10.89
CA SER A 386 -11.84 -35.58 10.18
C SER A 386 -10.32 -35.52 10.30
N ALA A 387 -9.66 -36.66 10.14
CA ALA A 387 -8.21 -36.74 10.25
C ALA A 387 -7.47 -35.86 9.23
N ALA A 388 -8.03 -35.71 8.02
CA ALA A 388 -7.43 -34.94 6.92
C ALA A 388 -7.67 -33.43 7.04
N ALA A 389 -8.73 -33.00 7.74
CA ALA A 389 -9.14 -31.59 7.82
C ALA A 389 -9.20 -30.99 9.24
N ARG A 390 -8.77 -31.72 10.27
CA ARG A 390 -8.79 -31.24 11.67
C ARG A 390 -7.91 -30.04 11.96
N ASN A 391 -6.86 -29.82 11.18
CA ASN A 391 -5.96 -28.69 11.43
C ASN A 391 -6.64 -27.39 10.99
N GLY A 392 -6.64 -26.39 11.88
CA GLY A 392 -7.03 -25.03 11.53
C GLY A 392 -6.12 -24.46 10.45
N GLY A 393 -6.70 -23.61 9.61
CA GLY A 393 -6.04 -22.87 8.57
C GLY A 393 -5.14 -21.78 9.13
N VAL A 394 -4.10 -21.50 8.36
CA VAL A 394 -3.18 -20.38 8.52
C VAL A 394 -3.83 -19.11 7.94
N GLY A 395 -3.73 -17.97 8.63
CA GLY A 395 -4.23 -16.68 8.16
C GLY A 395 -3.73 -15.50 9.00
N GLY A 396 -4.32 -14.31 8.90
CA GLY A 396 -4.00 -13.18 9.77
C GLY A 396 -4.07 -13.56 11.25
N SER A 397 -5.24 -14.01 11.69
CA SER A 397 -5.39 -14.83 12.90
C SER A 397 -5.65 -16.29 12.53
N GLY A 398 -5.15 -17.22 13.36
CA GLY A 398 -5.24 -18.66 13.09
C GLY A 398 -6.66 -19.22 13.25
N GLY A 399 -7.03 -20.17 12.40
CA GLY A 399 -8.26 -20.97 12.58
C GLY A 399 -8.12 -21.95 13.74
N GLY A 400 -9.22 -22.20 14.45
CA GLY A 400 -9.29 -23.21 15.50
C GLY A 400 -9.24 -24.62 14.92
N ALA A 401 -8.62 -25.55 15.64
CA ALA A 401 -8.53 -26.94 15.20
C ALA A 401 -9.78 -27.76 15.59
N GLY A 402 -10.17 -28.70 14.74
CA GLY A 402 -11.16 -29.73 15.04
C GLY A 402 -10.56 -30.93 15.77
N ALA A 403 -11.42 -31.87 16.17
CA ALA A 403 -11.07 -33.15 16.74
C ALA A 403 -11.90 -34.26 16.06
N ASN A 404 -11.36 -35.47 15.98
CA ASN A 404 -12.06 -36.61 15.37
C ASN A 404 -11.77 -37.91 16.12
N ASN A 405 -12.69 -38.88 15.99
CA ASN A 405 -12.47 -40.25 16.44
C ASN A 405 -11.68 -41.01 15.33
N GLY A 406 -10.43 -41.43 15.61
CA GLY A 406 -9.61 -42.26 14.71
C GLY A 406 -8.37 -42.82 15.42
N ALA A 407 -7.88 -44.00 15.00
CA ALA A 407 -6.91 -44.85 15.72
C ALA A 407 -5.62 -44.12 16.12
N GLY A 408 -5.26 -44.17 17.41
CA GLY A 408 -3.96 -43.71 17.93
C GLY A 408 -4.05 -42.45 18.79
N ASN A 409 -3.33 -42.49 19.92
CA ASN A 409 -3.24 -41.44 20.93
C ASN A 409 -2.46 -40.22 20.41
N GLY A 410 -3.15 -39.24 19.83
CA GLY A 410 -2.55 -37.99 19.39
C GLY A 410 -3.21 -36.79 20.07
N ALA A 411 -2.43 -36.02 20.84
CA ALA A 411 -2.69 -34.60 21.00
C ALA A 411 -2.84 -34.00 19.58
N GLY A 412 -3.77 -33.07 19.38
CA GLY A 412 -3.75 -32.29 18.14
C GLY A 412 -2.34 -31.73 17.97
N ASN A 413 -1.66 -32.08 16.87
CA ASN A 413 -0.48 -31.32 16.49
C ASN A 413 -0.92 -29.86 16.42
N ARG A 414 -0.17 -28.99 17.09
CA ARG A 414 -0.36 -27.54 17.02
C ARG A 414 -0.64 -27.18 15.57
N GLY A 415 -1.74 -26.47 15.30
CA GLY A 415 -1.67 -25.52 14.20
C GLY A 415 -0.45 -24.65 14.52
N ALA A 416 0.57 -24.67 13.67
CA ALA A 416 1.63 -23.69 13.81
C ALA A 416 0.98 -22.31 13.75
N ASN A 417 1.40 -21.40 14.62
CA ASN A 417 1.08 -19.99 14.49
C ASN A 417 1.38 -19.60 13.05
N SER A 418 0.36 -19.23 12.32
CA SER A 418 0.56 -18.46 11.14
C SER A 418 -0.60 -17.50 11.08
N GLY A 419 -0.33 -16.29 11.56
CA GLY A 419 -0.09 -15.16 10.70
C GLY A 419 1.26 -14.55 11.05
N ASN A 420 1.88 -13.83 10.12
CA ASN A 420 2.69 -12.70 10.56
C ASN A 420 1.66 -11.68 11.06
N ASN A 421 1.44 -11.58 12.40
CA ASN A 421 1.02 -10.39 13.16
C ASN A 421 -0.15 -10.50 14.14
N THR A 422 -0.98 -11.56 14.17
CA THR A 422 -2.08 -11.67 15.18
C THR A 422 -2.30 -13.09 15.74
N ASN A 423 -3.20 -13.20 16.74
CA ASN A 423 -3.30 -14.32 17.67
C ASN A 423 -3.70 -15.66 17.04
N VAL A 424 -3.39 -16.73 17.76
CA VAL A 424 -3.49 -18.11 17.30
C VAL A 424 -4.87 -18.69 17.55
N GLY A 425 -5.27 -19.66 16.73
CA GLY A 425 -6.46 -20.47 17.00
C GLY A 425 -6.23 -21.44 18.16
N GLY A 426 -7.32 -21.82 18.81
CA GLY A 426 -7.35 -22.84 19.86
C GLY A 426 -7.16 -24.24 19.29
N SER A 427 -6.56 -25.10 20.09
CA SER A 427 -6.38 -26.53 19.79
C SER A 427 -7.68 -27.30 20.04
N GLY A 428 -7.98 -28.26 19.16
CA GLY A 428 -8.95 -29.32 19.45
C GLY A 428 -8.39 -30.29 20.49
N ARG A 429 -9.25 -30.88 21.32
CA ARG A 429 -8.84 -31.83 22.37
C ARG A 429 -9.63 -33.12 22.35
N ARG A 430 -8.94 -34.21 22.72
CA ARG A 430 -9.49 -35.54 23.00
C ARG A 430 -8.87 -36.14 24.28
N PRO A 431 -9.30 -35.70 25.48
CA PRO A 431 -8.69 -36.15 26.74
C PRO A 431 -8.91 -37.63 27.06
N ASN A 432 -10.04 -38.21 26.65
CA ASN A 432 -10.37 -39.64 26.78
C ASN A 432 -11.31 -40.08 25.64
N GLY A 433 -11.52 -41.40 25.48
CA GLY A 433 -12.07 -42.05 24.28
C GLY A 433 -13.35 -41.47 23.65
N ASN A 434 -14.16 -40.72 24.41
CA ASN A 434 -15.45 -40.17 23.97
C ASN A 434 -15.60 -38.63 24.10
N ILE A 435 -14.60 -37.88 24.58
CA ILE A 435 -14.65 -36.41 24.60
C ILE A 435 -14.01 -35.88 23.32
N LEU A 436 -14.74 -35.07 22.56
CA LEU A 436 -14.21 -34.37 21.39
C LEU A 436 -14.58 -32.90 21.48
N SER A 437 -13.61 -32.00 21.48
CA SER A 437 -13.88 -30.56 21.51
C SER A 437 -13.03 -29.87 20.45
N GLY A 438 -13.65 -29.06 19.61
CA GLY A 438 -12.94 -28.11 18.75
C GLY A 438 -12.33 -26.97 19.57
N GLY A 439 -11.33 -26.31 18.99
CA GLY A 439 -10.80 -25.04 19.48
C GLY A 439 -11.46 -23.85 18.79
N GLY A 440 -11.61 -22.74 19.49
CA GLY A 440 -12.10 -21.48 18.90
C GLY A 440 -11.07 -20.84 17.98
N GLY A 441 -11.52 -20.03 17.02
CA GLY A 441 -10.62 -19.26 16.16
C GLY A 441 -9.91 -18.14 16.91
N GLY A 442 -8.72 -17.74 16.44
CA GLY A 442 -8.01 -16.58 16.97
C GLY A 442 -8.71 -15.28 16.60
N GLY A 443 -8.75 -14.32 17.52
CA GLY A 443 -9.21 -12.96 17.27
C GLY A 443 -8.05 -11.97 17.18
N ALA A 444 -8.34 -10.75 16.77
CA ALA A 444 -7.36 -9.67 16.71
C ALA A 444 -6.81 -9.29 18.10
N GLY A 445 -7.62 -9.44 19.15
CA GLY A 445 -7.29 -9.03 20.53
C GLY A 445 -6.76 -10.14 21.43
N SER A 446 -7.12 -11.40 21.18
CA SER A 446 -6.56 -12.54 21.92
C SER A 446 -6.65 -13.86 21.14
N ALA A 447 -5.90 -14.86 21.60
CA ALA A 447 -5.95 -16.21 21.04
C ALA A 447 -7.31 -16.88 21.28
N GLY A 448 -7.69 -17.79 20.38
CA GLY A 448 -8.85 -18.64 20.57
C GLY A 448 -8.63 -19.64 21.69
N ALA A 449 -9.69 -19.93 22.46
CA ALA A 449 -9.59 -20.90 23.54
C ALA A 449 -9.50 -22.32 22.98
N ASN A 450 -8.68 -23.14 23.61
CA ASN A 450 -8.66 -24.58 23.36
C ASN A 450 -10.01 -25.19 23.77
N GLY A 451 -10.42 -26.27 23.10
CA GLY A 451 -11.46 -27.14 23.65
C GLY A 451 -11.03 -27.67 25.02
N ALA A 452 -11.92 -27.71 26.00
CA ALA A 452 -11.57 -28.15 27.35
C ALA A 452 -12.73 -28.89 28.02
N ASN A 453 -12.48 -30.14 28.41
CA ASN A 453 -13.52 -31.02 28.96
C ASN A 453 -14.77 -30.96 28.07
N ASN A 454 -15.97 -31.01 28.63
CA ASN A 454 -17.20 -31.00 27.82
C ASN A 454 -17.51 -29.67 27.12
N ASN A 455 -16.58 -28.70 27.15
CA ASN A 455 -16.80 -27.33 26.65
C ASN A 455 -15.99 -27.10 25.35
N PRO A 456 -16.65 -26.76 24.24
CA PRO A 456 -15.97 -26.28 23.04
C PRO A 456 -15.20 -24.99 23.32
N GLY A 457 -14.12 -24.76 22.59
CA GLY A 457 -13.36 -23.52 22.65
C GLY A 457 -14.16 -22.31 22.15
N VAL A 458 -14.09 -21.22 22.90
CA VAL A 458 -14.61 -19.90 22.51
C VAL A 458 -13.63 -19.19 21.57
N GLY A 459 -14.16 -18.35 20.68
CA GLY A 459 -13.35 -17.50 19.80
C GLY A 459 -12.57 -16.44 20.56
N GLY A 460 -11.40 -16.07 20.05
CA GLY A 460 -10.57 -15.00 20.61
C GLY A 460 -11.21 -13.62 20.45
N ALA A 461 -10.99 -12.74 21.43
CA ALA A 461 -11.58 -11.40 21.47
C ALA A 461 -11.20 -10.52 20.26
N GLY A 462 -12.10 -9.60 19.90
CA GLY A 462 -11.80 -8.53 18.93
C GLY A 462 -11.11 -7.33 19.56
N ILE A 463 -10.92 -6.26 18.77
CA ILE A 463 -10.34 -4.98 19.22
C ILE A 463 -11.11 -3.78 18.66
N ALA A 464 -10.94 -2.62 19.29
CA ALA A 464 -11.23 -1.33 18.69
C ALA A 464 -10.06 -0.84 17.81
N LEU A 465 -10.35 0.06 16.88
CA LEU A 465 -9.37 0.86 16.17
C LEU A 465 -9.32 2.27 16.79
N ASP A 466 -8.13 2.67 17.20
CA ASP A 466 -7.74 4.03 17.56
C ASP A 466 -8.13 5.07 16.50
N ILE A 467 -7.97 4.76 15.21
CA ILE A 467 -8.36 5.63 14.09
C ILE A 467 -9.86 6.01 14.12
N LEU A 468 -10.71 5.18 14.73
CA LEU A 468 -12.15 5.40 14.88
C LEU A 468 -12.54 6.00 16.24
N SER A 469 -11.57 6.48 17.03
CA SER A 469 -11.86 7.14 18.30
C SER A 469 -12.72 8.38 18.07
N ASN A 470 -13.78 8.50 18.87
CA ASN A 470 -14.78 9.59 18.84
C ASN A 470 -15.60 9.70 17.53
N VAL A 471 -15.55 8.70 16.65
CA VAL A 471 -16.42 8.70 15.46
C VAL A 471 -17.83 8.22 15.87
N PRO A 472 -18.87 9.05 15.72
CA PRO A 472 -20.25 8.66 16.06
C PRO A 472 -20.78 7.63 15.05
N ASN A 473 -21.85 6.92 15.43
CA ASN A 473 -22.60 6.00 14.54
C ASN A 473 -21.81 4.81 13.96
N ILE A 474 -20.55 4.61 14.36
CA ILE A 474 -19.75 3.46 13.98
C ILE A 474 -19.45 2.61 15.20
N GLN A 475 -19.74 1.33 15.07
CA GLN A 475 -19.42 0.36 16.09
C GLN A 475 -17.94 -0.01 16.01
N ASN A 476 -17.14 0.57 16.91
CA ASN A 476 -15.70 0.37 16.94
C ASN A 476 -15.29 -0.97 17.57
N ALA A 477 -15.56 -2.07 16.87
CA ALA A 477 -15.32 -3.44 17.33
C ALA A 477 -15.08 -4.38 16.15
N PHE A 478 -13.86 -4.93 16.03
CA PHE A 478 -13.41 -5.67 14.85
C PHE A 478 -12.64 -6.95 15.19
N GLY A 479 -12.67 -7.92 14.28
CA GLY A 479 -11.80 -9.10 14.30
C GLY A 479 -12.02 -10.07 15.46
N GLY A 480 -13.24 -10.51 15.72
CA GLY A 480 -13.49 -11.62 16.66
C GLY A 480 -13.26 -12.99 15.99
N GLY A 481 -12.65 -13.93 16.71
CA GLY A 481 -12.54 -15.32 16.25
C GLY A 481 -13.87 -16.07 16.35
N GLY A 482 -14.12 -17.07 15.52
CA GLY A 482 -15.32 -17.90 15.57
C GLY A 482 -15.31 -18.92 16.72
N GLY A 483 -16.50 -19.26 17.22
CA GLY A 483 -16.71 -20.33 18.18
C GLY A 483 -16.60 -21.73 17.57
N SER A 484 -16.45 -22.75 18.41
CA SER A 484 -16.28 -24.15 17.98
C SER A 484 -17.45 -25.05 18.38
N THR A 485 -17.46 -26.29 17.91
CA THR A 485 -18.40 -27.33 18.35
C THR A 485 -17.68 -28.38 19.20
N GLY A 486 -18.43 -29.15 19.99
CA GLY A 486 -17.88 -30.24 20.77
C GLY A 486 -18.96 -31.23 21.24
N ARG A 487 -18.49 -32.38 21.71
CA ARG A 487 -19.29 -33.50 22.21
C ARG A 487 -18.64 -34.11 23.45
N ASN A 488 -19.48 -34.44 24.44
CA ASN A 488 -19.08 -35.09 25.68
C ASN A 488 -19.30 -36.62 25.68
N PRO A 489 -18.88 -37.36 26.73
CA PRO A 489 -19.02 -38.82 26.79
C PRO A 489 -20.46 -39.32 26.84
N ALA A 490 -21.39 -38.46 27.27
CA ALA A 490 -22.82 -38.73 27.30
C ALA A 490 -23.52 -38.39 25.97
N ASN A 491 -22.76 -38.11 24.90
CA ASN A 491 -23.26 -37.69 23.58
C ASN A 491 -24.08 -36.39 23.62
N GLN A 492 -23.82 -35.54 24.60
CA GLN A 492 -24.34 -34.17 24.62
C GLN A 492 -23.37 -33.29 23.85
N TYR A 493 -23.93 -32.42 23.02
CA TYR A 493 -23.17 -31.53 22.17
C TYR A 493 -23.20 -30.11 22.73
N GLY A 494 -22.12 -29.38 22.52
CA GLY A 494 -21.96 -28.01 22.98
C GLY A 494 -21.59 -27.05 21.86
N SER A 495 -21.75 -25.78 22.17
CA SER A 495 -21.43 -24.65 21.32
C SER A 495 -20.46 -23.71 22.04
N GLY A 496 -19.35 -23.35 21.38
CA GLY A 496 -18.46 -22.28 21.83
C GLY A 496 -18.95 -20.95 21.29
N THR A 497 -18.91 -19.89 22.10
CA THR A 497 -19.28 -18.54 21.65
C THR A 497 -18.21 -17.95 20.73
N GLY A 498 -18.63 -17.10 19.81
CA GLY A 498 -17.75 -16.23 19.05
C GLY A 498 -17.02 -15.24 19.96
N GLY A 499 -15.87 -14.78 19.48
CA GLY A 499 -15.08 -13.75 20.12
C GLY A 499 -15.84 -12.42 20.17
N SER A 500 -15.68 -11.70 21.27
CA SER A 500 -16.38 -10.45 21.53
C SER A 500 -15.43 -9.29 21.82
N PHE A 501 -15.95 -8.07 21.76
CA PHE A 501 -15.28 -6.87 22.26
C PHE A 501 -16.33 -5.97 22.93
N SER A 502 -16.08 -5.54 24.17
CA SER A 502 -17.01 -4.68 24.93
C SER A 502 -18.47 -5.18 24.95
N GLY A 503 -18.65 -6.50 25.14
CA GLY A 503 -19.98 -7.15 25.18
C GLY A 503 -20.62 -7.42 23.81
N ILE A 504 -20.01 -6.98 22.71
CA ILE A 504 -20.47 -7.22 21.35
C ILE A 504 -19.85 -8.51 20.84
N VAL A 505 -20.66 -9.52 20.53
CA VAL A 505 -20.19 -10.71 19.81
C VAL A 505 -19.91 -10.36 18.35
N LEU A 506 -18.70 -10.67 17.91
CA LEU A 506 -18.17 -10.34 16.58
C LEU A 506 -17.94 -11.61 15.76
N GLY A 507 -17.30 -12.62 16.34
CA GLY A 507 -17.16 -13.92 15.70
C GLY A 507 -18.49 -14.68 15.67
N GLY A 508 -18.64 -15.59 14.71
CA GLY A 508 -19.82 -16.45 14.67
C GLY A 508 -19.80 -17.49 15.79
N ASP A 509 -20.94 -17.70 16.44
CA ASP A 509 -21.09 -18.77 17.44
C ASP A 509 -21.00 -20.16 16.79
N GLY A 510 -20.40 -21.11 17.49
CA GLY A 510 -20.46 -22.51 17.08
C GLY A 510 -21.88 -23.06 17.26
N GLU A 511 -22.28 -24.04 16.45
CA GLU A 511 -23.56 -24.74 16.62
C GLU A 511 -23.39 -26.26 16.60
N GLY A 512 -23.25 -26.83 17.80
CA GLY A 512 -23.14 -28.27 18.02
C GLY A 512 -24.41 -28.94 18.52
N THR A 513 -25.35 -28.20 19.11
CA THR A 513 -26.49 -28.79 19.83
C THR A 513 -27.52 -29.42 18.89
N ILE A 514 -27.63 -28.92 17.66
CA ILE A 514 -28.57 -29.39 16.63
C ILE A 514 -27.85 -30.24 15.59
N ALA A 515 -28.45 -31.36 15.17
CA ALA A 515 -27.85 -32.27 14.18
C ALA A 515 -27.60 -31.59 12.82
N ASN A 516 -28.55 -30.77 12.36
CA ASN A 516 -28.42 -29.93 11.16
C ASN A 516 -27.87 -28.53 11.49
N GLY A 517 -27.16 -28.40 12.61
CA GLY A 517 -26.63 -27.14 13.12
C GLY A 517 -25.71 -26.45 12.11
N LEU A 518 -25.99 -25.17 11.84
CA LEU A 518 -25.17 -24.31 10.99
C LEU A 518 -24.40 -23.35 11.90
N GLY A 519 -23.08 -23.26 11.74
CA GLY A 519 -22.28 -22.30 12.47
C GLY A 519 -22.71 -20.87 12.15
N GLY A 520 -22.69 -19.99 13.14
CA GLY A 520 -23.00 -18.59 12.97
C GLY A 520 -22.00 -17.90 12.02
N PRO A 521 -22.44 -16.96 11.17
CA PRO A 521 -21.51 -16.15 10.39
C PRO A 521 -20.75 -15.17 11.31
N GLY A 522 -19.54 -14.77 10.90
CA GLY A 522 -18.91 -13.59 11.49
C GLY A 522 -19.78 -12.35 11.27
N ARG A 523 -19.81 -11.44 12.24
CA ARG A 523 -20.54 -10.17 12.15
C ARG A 523 -20.07 -9.38 10.93
N SER A 524 -21.00 -8.98 10.09
CA SER A 524 -20.71 -8.29 8.82
C SER A 524 -19.80 -7.06 8.99
N ASN A 525 -18.91 -6.85 8.02
CA ASN A 525 -17.97 -5.72 7.94
C ASN A 525 -17.05 -5.60 9.16
N THR A 526 -16.62 -6.73 9.74
CA THR A 526 -15.71 -6.71 10.88
C THR A 526 -14.43 -7.52 10.70
N GLY A 527 -14.28 -8.24 9.58
CA GLY A 527 -13.19 -9.20 9.39
C GLY A 527 -13.23 -10.39 10.36
N SER A 528 -14.36 -10.63 11.02
CA SER A 528 -14.48 -11.67 12.06
C SER A 528 -14.66 -13.06 11.46
N GLY A 529 -14.18 -14.08 12.18
CA GLY A 529 -14.26 -15.48 11.77
C GLY A 529 -15.66 -16.10 11.96
N GLY A 530 -16.00 -17.08 11.13
CA GLY A 530 -17.25 -17.84 11.22
C GLY A 530 -17.18 -18.96 12.26
N GLY A 531 -18.31 -19.26 12.90
CA GLY A 531 -18.42 -20.34 13.88
C GLY A 531 -18.43 -21.72 13.24
N ALA A 532 -17.99 -22.74 13.96
CA ALA A 532 -18.11 -24.12 13.51
C ALA A 532 -19.57 -24.60 13.52
N GLY A 533 -19.92 -25.55 12.67
CA GLY A 533 -21.25 -26.17 12.72
C GLY A 533 -21.21 -27.66 12.48
N ARG A 534 -22.19 -28.40 13.01
CA ARG A 534 -22.27 -29.85 12.80
C ARG A 534 -22.53 -30.25 11.35
N ASN A 535 -23.31 -29.45 10.62
CA ASN A 535 -23.68 -29.74 9.24
C ASN A 535 -23.11 -28.73 8.25
N LEU A 536 -22.86 -27.49 8.66
CA LEU A 536 -22.22 -26.45 7.85
C LEU A 536 -21.47 -25.48 8.74
N GLY A 537 -20.21 -25.19 8.45
CA GLY A 537 -19.49 -24.10 9.10
C GLY A 537 -20.06 -22.74 8.70
N GLY A 538 -20.06 -21.78 9.63
CA GLY A 538 -20.42 -20.40 9.34
C GLY A 538 -19.36 -19.70 8.49
N ALA A 539 -19.77 -18.77 7.64
CA ALA A 539 -18.83 -17.98 6.85
C ALA A 539 -18.14 -16.90 7.71
N GLY A 540 -16.89 -16.60 7.40
CA GLY A 540 -16.23 -15.40 7.91
C GLY A 540 -16.83 -14.14 7.28
N SER A 541 -16.62 -12.99 7.93
CA SER A 541 -17.03 -11.68 7.43
C SER A 541 -15.95 -11.05 6.54
N ALA A 542 -16.35 -10.25 5.57
CA ALA A 542 -15.45 -9.39 4.81
C ALA A 542 -14.68 -8.41 5.71
N GLY A 543 -13.51 -8.01 5.21
CA GLY A 543 -12.68 -6.99 5.82
C GLY A 543 -13.27 -5.58 5.69
N ILE A 544 -12.50 -4.58 6.12
CA ILE A 544 -12.79 -3.15 5.91
C ILE A 544 -11.48 -2.39 5.72
N VAL A 545 -11.57 -1.20 5.12
CA VAL A 545 -10.48 -0.22 5.10
C VAL A 545 -11.00 1.10 5.66
N VAL A 546 -10.25 1.69 6.58
CA VAL A 546 -10.57 2.97 7.21
C VAL A 546 -9.45 3.94 6.90
N LEU A 547 -9.79 5.13 6.43
CA LEU A 547 -8.88 6.27 6.31
C LEU A 547 -9.36 7.38 7.22
N ARG A 548 -8.44 8.10 7.85
CA ARG A 548 -8.72 9.33 8.57
C ARG A 548 -7.74 10.39 8.10
N ILE A 549 -8.29 11.45 7.52
CA ILE A 549 -7.52 12.60 7.06
C ILE A 549 -7.74 13.71 8.06
N THR A 550 -6.66 14.22 8.62
CA THR A 550 -6.71 15.35 9.54
C THR A 550 -6.38 16.63 8.79
N PHE A 551 -7.33 17.56 8.80
CA PHE A 551 -7.17 18.90 8.25
C PHE A 551 -6.88 19.87 9.38
N GLY A 552 -5.86 20.69 9.18
CA GLY A 552 -5.60 21.88 9.97
C GLY A 552 -6.18 23.09 9.27
N ILE A 553 -6.81 24.00 10.01
CA ILE A 553 -7.04 25.36 9.50
C ILE A 553 -5.70 26.09 9.57
N LEU A 554 -5.23 26.58 8.43
CA LEU A 554 -4.11 27.51 8.39
C LEU A 554 -4.57 28.77 9.13
N PRO A 555 -3.71 29.39 9.98
CA PRO A 555 -4.04 30.66 10.60
C PRO A 555 -4.50 31.65 9.53
N ILE A 556 -5.75 32.11 9.64
CA ILE A 556 -6.39 33.08 8.76
C ILE A 556 -5.50 34.34 8.77
N ASP A 557 -4.82 34.60 7.66
CA ASP A 557 -4.16 35.88 7.35
C ASP A 557 -3.78 35.99 5.87
N PHE A 558 -3.61 34.87 5.15
CA PHE A 558 -3.34 34.87 3.71
C PHE A 558 -4.53 34.32 2.90
N VAL A 559 -5.08 35.12 2.00
CA VAL A 559 -6.13 34.73 1.05
C VAL A 559 -5.55 33.85 -0.07
N GLN A 560 -4.33 34.16 -0.50
CA GLN A 560 -3.65 33.45 -1.58
C GLN A 560 -2.13 33.57 -1.41
N PHE A 561 -1.40 32.53 -1.82
CA PHE A 561 0.04 32.61 -2.04
C PHE A 561 0.44 31.60 -3.12
N GLU A 562 1.04 32.07 -4.21
CA GLU A 562 1.40 31.28 -5.38
C GLU A 562 2.85 31.54 -5.79
N ALA A 563 3.46 30.51 -6.39
CA ALA A 563 4.77 30.59 -7.01
C ALA A 563 4.67 30.08 -8.45
N LYS A 564 5.32 30.78 -9.38
CA LYS A 564 5.39 30.41 -10.79
C LYS A 564 6.84 30.41 -11.25
N PHE A 565 7.33 29.27 -11.70
CA PHE A 565 8.65 29.16 -12.32
C PHE A 565 8.58 29.59 -13.78
N LEU A 566 9.47 30.51 -14.16
CA LEU A 566 9.64 30.99 -15.53
C LEU A 566 10.90 30.38 -16.13
N GLU A 567 10.72 29.30 -16.86
CA GLU A 567 11.81 28.42 -17.32
C GLU A 567 12.85 29.13 -18.19
N HIS A 568 12.43 29.97 -19.14
CA HIS A 568 13.32 30.68 -20.05
C HIS A 568 14.25 31.69 -19.35
N GLU A 569 13.79 32.28 -18.25
CA GLU A 569 14.53 33.29 -17.49
C GLU A 569 15.16 32.71 -16.21
N ARG A 570 14.85 31.46 -15.87
CA ARG A 570 15.21 30.76 -14.64
C ARG A 570 14.98 31.62 -13.39
N LYS A 571 13.77 32.14 -13.25
CA LYS A 571 13.29 32.92 -12.08
C LYS A 571 11.98 32.36 -11.55
N VAL A 572 11.68 32.62 -10.27
CA VAL A 572 10.38 32.29 -9.67
C VAL A 572 9.67 33.58 -9.30
N ASP A 573 8.49 33.79 -9.87
CA ASP A 573 7.59 34.85 -9.43
C ASP A 573 6.71 34.34 -8.30
N LEU A 574 6.65 35.10 -7.22
CA LEU A 574 5.84 34.88 -6.04
C LEU A 574 4.77 35.97 -5.96
N PHE A 575 3.54 35.58 -5.66
CA PHE A 575 2.41 36.50 -5.48
C PHE A 575 1.56 36.04 -4.30
N TRP A 576 1.16 36.95 -3.42
CA TRP A 576 0.24 36.66 -2.32
C TRP A 576 -0.87 37.69 -2.20
N GLN A 577 -1.91 37.36 -1.44
CA GLN A 577 -3.00 38.26 -1.09
C GLN A 577 -3.30 38.09 0.40
N ILE A 578 -3.62 39.19 1.06
CA ILE A 578 -4.10 39.23 2.45
C ILE A 578 -5.50 39.87 2.47
N PRO A 579 -6.33 39.63 3.49
CA PRO A 579 -7.56 40.37 3.70
C PRO A 579 -7.28 41.87 3.81
N ASP A 580 -8.21 42.72 3.35
CA ASP A 580 -8.12 44.16 3.53
C ASP A 580 -7.94 44.49 5.02
N SER A 581 -6.77 45.02 5.38
CA SER A 581 -6.45 45.44 6.74
C SER A 581 -5.83 46.83 6.72
N ASN A 582 -6.16 47.65 7.72
CA ASN A 582 -5.62 49.00 7.89
C ASN A 582 -4.29 49.02 8.67
N GLU A 583 -3.65 47.87 8.88
CA GLU A 583 -2.41 47.77 9.67
C GLU A 583 -1.15 47.88 8.80
N GLU A 584 -0.11 48.52 9.34
CA GLU A 584 1.18 48.62 8.66
C GLU A 584 1.94 47.28 8.78
N ILE A 585 1.77 46.42 7.79
CA ILE A 585 2.31 45.06 7.76
C ILE A 585 3.57 45.02 6.88
N HIS A 586 4.53 44.19 7.26
CA HIS A 586 5.69 43.88 6.41
C HIS A 586 5.84 42.37 6.23
N PHE A 587 6.44 41.99 5.09
CA PHE A 587 6.58 40.60 4.69
C PHE A 587 8.06 40.21 4.59
N GLU A 588 8.43 39.04 5.10
CA GLU A 588 9.71 38.41 4.77
C GLU A 588 9.46 37.22 3.85
N VAL A 589 10.18 37.20 2.74
CA VAL A 589 10.17 36.06 1.82
C VAL A 589 11.25 35.11 2.29
N GLU A 590 10.87 33.89 2.62
CA GLU A 590 11.78 32.82 3.02
C GLU A 590 11.78 31.68 2.01
N ARG A 591 12.94 31.09 1.78
CA ARG A 591 13.15 29.96 0.88
C ARG A 591 13.92 28.86 1.57
N SER A 592 13.50 27.61 1.33
CA SER A 592 14.25 26.42 1.70
C SER A 592 14.53 25.57 0.45
N ILE A 593 15.59 24.77 0.50
CA ILE A 593 16.03 23.94 -0.63
C ILE A 593 16.02 22.48 -0.20
N ALA A 594 15.42 21.60 -1.01
CA ALA A 594 15.31 20.16 -0.83
C ALA A 594 14.43 19.66 0.34
N ASN A 595 14.25 20.44 1.42
CA ASN A 595 13.34 20.13 2.52
C ASN A 595 12.66 21.39 3.08
N VAL A 596 11.85 21.25 4.13
CA VAL A 596 11.15 22.35 4.82
C VAL A 596 11.69 22.63 6.24
N GLU A 597 12.89 22.15 6.55
CA GLU A 597 13.51 22.33 7.88
C GLU A 597 14.42 23.57 7.95
N ASN A 598 15.07 23.93 6.84
CA ASN A 598 16.13 24.95 6.82
C ASN A 598 15.75 26.16 5.97
N TRP A 599 15.03 27.12 6.57
CA TRP A 599 14.56 28.33 5.90
C TRP A 599 15.59 29.44 5.92
N GLN A 600 15.86 30.02 4.75
CA GLN A 600 16.67 31.22 4.60
C GLN A 600 15.78 32.40 4.21
N LYS A 601 15.88 33.51 4.94
CA LYS A 601 15.31 34.79 4.52
C LYS A 601 16.02 35.27 3.25
N ILE A 602 15.28 35.41 2.16
CA ILE A 602 15.80 35.86 0.86
C ILE A 602 15.39 37.29 0.52
N SER A 603 14.32 37.81 1.13
CA SER A 603 13.91 39.20 0.92
C SER A 603 13.02 39.75 2.03
N THR A 604 12.84 41.07 2.04
CA THR A 604 11.81 41.78 2.81
C THR A 604 11.00 42.62 1.83
N GLN A 605 9.69 42.55 1.90
CA GLN A 605 8.76 43.15 0.95
C GLN A 605 7.66 43.94 1.66
N ARG A 606 7.23 45.02 1.01
CA ARG A 606 5.99 45.74 1.33
C ARG A 606 4.89 45.42 0.31
N GLU A 607 5.31 45.16 -0.92
CA GLU A 607 4.43 44.74 -2.00
C GLU A 607 4.02 43.27 -1.84
N LEU A 608 2.86 42.92 -2.39
CA LEU A 608 2.30 41.56 -2.37
C LEU A 608 2.88 40.65 -3.47
N TYR A 609 4.05 40.98 -4.00
CA TYR A 609 4.74 40.21 -5.03
C TYR A 609 6.26 40.23 -4.81
N PHE A 610 6.94 39.18 -5.29
CA PHE A 610 8.40 39.11 -5.29
C PHE A 610 8.91 38.22 -6.41
N THR A 611 10.03 38.59 -7.05
CA THR A 611 10.70 37.74 -8.03
C THR A 611 12.04 37.23 -7.47
N ASP A 612 12.14 35.92 -7.27
CA ASP A 612 13.41 35.27 -6.94
C ASP A 612 14.22 34.97 -8.21
N ASN A 613 15.24 35.79 -8.43
CA ASN A 613 16.21 35.64 -9.51
C ASN A 613 17.48 34.89 -9.05
N MET A 614 17.55 34.48 -7.78
CA MET A 614 18.73 33.86 -7.18
C MET A 614 18.57 32.35 -6.99
N LEU A 615 18.03 31.66 -7.99
CA LEU A 615 17.71 30.23 -7.92
C LEU A 615 18.96 29.35 -7.99
N PRO A 616 19.05 28.23 -7.24
CA PRO A 616 20.16 27.29 -7.38
C PRO A 616 20.30 26.76 -8.81
N LEU A 617 21.52 26.50 -9.25
CA LEU A 617 21.76 25.89 -10.57
C LEU A 617 21.46 24.38 -10.58
N ARG A 618 21.59 23.71 -9.42
CA ARG A 618 21.12 22.32 -9.27
C ARG A 618 19.60 22.23 -9.46
N GLY A 619 19.15 21.11 -10.00
CA GLY A 619 17.73 20.77 -9.97
C GLY A 619 17.29 20.37 -8.57
N GLY A 620 15.98 20.30 -8.35
CA GLY A 620 15.39 19.88 -7.09
C GLY A 620 14.22 20.74 -6.65
N MET A 621 13.66 20.43 -5.49
CA MET A 621 12.51 21.16 -4.94
C MET A 621 12.98 22.41 -4.19
N LEU A 622 12.43 23.56 -4.57
CA LEU A 622 12.42 24.76 -3.75
C LEU A 622 11.11 24.88 -3.00
N TYR A 623 11.18 25.42 -1.80
CA TYR A 623 10.04 25.74 -0.96
C TYR A 623 10.08 27.21 -0.61
N TYR A 624 8.95 27.90 -0.72
CA TYR A 624 8.80 29.31 -0.35
C TYR A 624 7.71 29.46 0.71
N ARG A 625 7.90 30.40 1.62
CA ARG A 625 6.86 30.89 2.53
C ARG A 625 7.02 32.38 2.77
N ILE A 626 5.93 33.04 3.12
CA ILE A 626 5.92 34.45 3.51
C ILE A 626 5.75 34.52 5.02
N LYS A 627 6.60 35.29 5.69
CA LYS A 627 6.42 35.67 7.09
C LYS A 627 5.78 37.05 7.13
N GLN A 628 4.56 37.14 7.59
CA GLN A 628 3.86 38.39 7.85
C GLN A 628 4.19 38.87 9.26
N MET A 629 4.48 40.16 9.43
CA MET A 629 4.78 40.75 10.73
C MET A 629 4.07 42.09 10.92
N ASN A 630 3.49 42.28 12.11
CA ASN A 630 2.88 43.54 12.50
C ASN A 630 3.90 44.46 13.21
N PRO A 631 3.56 45.75 13.46
CA PRO A 631 4.47 46.68 14.13
C PRO A 631 4.81 46.31 15.59
N LYS A 632 4.04 45.40 16.20
CA LYS A 632 4.27 44.90 17.56
C LYS A 632 5.26 43.73 17.61
N GLY A 633 5.71 43.25 16.44
CA GLY A 633 6.65 42.13 16.32
C GLY A 633 5.98 40.75 16.39
N GLU A 634 4.65 40.69 16.38
CA GLU A 634 3.91 39.44 16.22
C GLU A 634 3.97 39.02 14.75
N TYR A 635 4.07 37.71 14.52
CA TYR A 635 4.28 37.19 13.18
C TYR A 635 3.52 35.91 12.91
N ASN A 636 3.09 35.74 11.66
CA ASN A 636 2.46 34.54 11.13
C ASN A 636 3.10 34.16 9.79
N TYR A 637 3.00 32.88 9.41
CA TYR A 637 3.52 32.38 8.14
C TYR A 637 2.39 32.03 7.17
N SER A 638 2.61 32.23 5.88
CA SER A 638 1.75 31.70 4.82
C SER A 638 1.87 30.17 4.73
N ARG A 639 1.00 29.55 3.92
CA ARG A 639 1.26 28.20 3.39
C ARG A 639 2.63 28.13 2.71
N VAL A 640 3.21 26.94 2.65
CA VAL A 640 4.42 26.69 1.87
C VAL A 640 4.03 26.34 0.44
N VAL A 641 4.64 27.00 -0.54
CA VAL A 641 4.52 26.63 -1.96
C VAL A 641 5.83 26.04 -2.46
N SER A 642 5.75 25.00 -3.28
CA SER A 642 6.93 24.33 -3.81
C SER A 642 7.07 24.49 -5.32
N ILE A 643 8.30 24.65 -5.79
CA ILE A 643 8.67 24.70 -7.20
C ILE A 643 9.68 23.58 -7.49
N SER A 644 9.37 22.74 -8.48
CA SER A 644 10.35 21.82 -9.04
C SER A 644 11.25 22.57 -10.00
N LEU A 645 12.55 22.65 -9.68
CA LEU A 645 13.56 23.19 -10.58
C LEU A 645 14.16 22.09 -11.44
N PRO A 646 14.13 22.23 -12.78
CA PRO A 646 14.92 21.36 -13.63
C PRO A 646 16.41 21.63 -13.39
N ALA A 647 17.19 20.55 -13.36
CA ALA A 647 18.64 20.65 -13.36
C ALA A 647 19.11 21.28 -14.68
N THR A 648 20.09 22.18 -14.60
CA THR A 648 20.80 22.61 -15.81
C THR A 648 21.68 21.46 -16.29
N GLU A 649 21.68 21.16 -17.60
CA GLU A 649 22.40 20.01 -18.16
C GLU A 649 23.90 20.00 -17.75
N ALA A 650 24.34 18.86 -17.21
CA ALA A 650 25.70 18.69 -16.71
C ALA A 650 26.63 18.20 -17.83
N ASN A 651 27.29 19.13 -18.53
CA ASN A 651 28.51 18.77 -19.27
C ASN A 651 29.68 18.73 -18.28
N GLN A 652 30.23 17.52 -18.06
CA GLN A 652 31.43 17.19 -17.25
C GLN A 652 31.92 18.26 -16.27
N GLY A 653 31.55 18.15 -14.99
CA GLY A 653 32.04 19.00 -13.90
C GLY A 653 30.97 19.41 -12.90
N VAL A 654 31.36 19.82 -11.69
CA VAL A 654 30.46 20.16 -10.57
C VAL A 654 30.27 21.66 -10.36
N TRP A 655 31.08 22.52 -10.98
CA TRP A 655 31.00 23.98 -10.82
C TRP A 655 30.43 24.67 -12.05
N ARG A 656 29.54 25.63 -11.87
CA ARG A 656 28.96 26.41 -12.99
C ARG A 656 28.99 27.89 -12.71
N VAL A 657 29.18 28.64 -13.79
CA VAL A 657 29.08 30.08 -13.79
C VAL A 657 27.78 30.48 -14.49
N PHE A 658 26.97 31.32 -13.85
CA PHE A 658 25.70 31.80 -14.39
C PHE A 658 25.50 33.30 -14.10
N PRO A 659 24.86 34.07 -15.00
CA PRO A 659 24.55 33.68 -16.38
C PRO A 659 25.83 33.51 -17.21
N ASN A 660 25.78 32.64 -18.22
CA ASN A 660 26.87 32.45 -19.18
C ASN A 660 26.23 32.09 -20.55
N PRO A 661 26.20 33.01 -21.54
CA PRO A 661 26.96 34.26 -21.64
C PRO A 661 26.60 35.31 -20.57
N THR A 662 27.56 36.15 -20.19
CA THR A 662 27.42 37.17 -19.13
C THR A 662 27.68 38.58 -19.64
N ASN A 663 27.00 39.57 -19.08
CA ASN A 663 27.33 41.00 -19.23
C ASN A 663 28.26 41.51 -18.11
N GLY A 664 28.69 40.64 -17.19
CA GLY A 664 29.52 40.96 -16.02
C GLY A 664 28.75 41.29 -14.75
N HIS A 665 27.53 41.84 -14.85
CA HIS A 665 26.87 42.55 -13.74
C HIS A 665 26.22 41.66 -12.69
N GLN A 666 26.03 40.35 -12.95
CA GLN A 666 25.36 39.42 -12.04
C GLN A 666 25.92 37.99 -12.16
N ILE A 667 27.20 37.87 -12.48
CA ILE A 667 27.86 36.58 -12.60
C ILE A 667 28.10 35.95 -11.23
N ARG A 668 27.79 34.66 -11.10
CA ARG A 668 28.08 33.89 -9.89
C ARG A 668 28.63 32.51 -10.22
N LEU A 669 29.42 31.98 -9.30
CA LEU A 669 29.86 30.60 -9.29
C LEU A 669 28.96 29.79 -8.34
N ASP A 670 28.44 28.65 -8.79
CA ASP A 670 27.58 27.78 -7.99
C ASP A 670 27.95 26.30 -8.20
N LEU A 671 27.61 25.46 -7.22
CA LEU A 671 27.93 24.04 -7.19
C LEU A 671 26.69 23.20 -7.53
N LEU A 672 26.83 22.31 -8.52
CA LEU A 672 25.78 21.39 -8.95
C LEU A 672 25.64 20.16 -8.05
N ASP A 673 26.74 19.68 -7.46
CA ASP A 673 26.79 18.44 -6.65
C ASP A 673 27.55 18.65 -5.34
N TYR A 674 26.80 18.91 -4.27
CA TYR A 674 27.32 19.12 -2.91
C TYR A 674 27.92 17.85 -2.29
N ASN A 675 27.62 16.65 -2.79
CA ASN A 675 28.24 15.42 -2.27
C ASN A 675 29.72 15.30 -2.66
N ARG A 676 30.17 16.10 -3.63
CA ARG A 676 31.55 16.08 -4.14
C ARG A 676 32.43 17.23 -3.62
N TYR A 677 31.88 18.04 -2.72
CA TYR A 677 32.53 19.15 -2.03
C TYR A 677 32.30 19.01 -0.52
N ALA A 678 33.36 18.81 0.24
CA ALA A 678 33.29 18.57 1.68
C ALA A 678 33.53 19.86 2.51
N GLY A 679 33.45 21.03 1.87
CA GLY A 679 33.75 22.32 2.50
C GLY A 679 35.23 22.71 2.44
N GLU A 680 36.00 22.16 1.50
CA GLU A 680 37.41 22.53 1.31
C GLU A 680 37.55 23.98 0.80
N ASP A 681 38.69 24.65 1.05
CA ASP A 681 38.91 25.97 0.45
C ASP A 681 38.86 25.91 -1.09
N ILE A 682 38.15 26.87 -1.70
CA ILE A 682 38.04 27.00 -3.16
C ILE A 682 39.00 28.09 -3.63
N ALA A 683 39.90 27.75 -4.56
CA ALA A 683 40.74 28.72 -5.26
C ALA A 683 40.30 28.84 -6.72
N VAL A 684 39.98 30.07 -7.13
CA VAL A 684 39.60 30.42 -8.50
C VAL A 684 40.72 31.22 -9.15
N LYS A 685 41.22 30.71 -10.28
CA LYS A 685 42.14 31.41 -11.17
C LYS A 685 41.41 31.80 -12.45
N LEU A 686 41.13 33.10 -12.63
CA LEU A 686 40.51 33.65 -13.81
C LEU A 686 41.60 34.11 -14.80
N VAL A 687 41.56 33.59 -16.03
CA VAL A 687 42.48 33.93 -17.12
C VAL A 687 41.73 34.72 -18.18
N SER A 688 42.22 35.91 -18.52
CA SER A 688 41.65 36.78 -19.56
C SER A 688 42.14 36.42 -20.97
N PRO A 689 41.46 36.89 -22.03
CA PRO A 689 41.95 36.78 -23.41
C PRO A 689 43.31 37.45 -23.64
N SER A 690 43.62 38.50 -22.86
CA SER A 690 44.90 39.22 -22.88
C SER A 690 46.00 38.55 -22.05
N SER A 691 45.80 37.30 -21.60
CA SER A 691 46.71 36.54 -20.72
C SER A 691 46.92 37.13 -19.32
N SER A 692 46.07 38.06 -18.88
CA SER A 692 46.05 38.52 -17.49
C SER A 692 45.47 37.42 -16.59
N VAL A 693 46.07 37.22 -15.42
CA VAL A 693 45.69 36.16 -14.48
C VAL A 693 45.30 36.78 -13.15
N TYR A 694 44.11 36.46 -12.68
CA TYR A 694 43.60 36.86 -11.37
C TYR A 694 43.34 35.63 -10.52
N ILE A 695 43.78 35.62 -9.26
CA ILE A 695 43.62 34.49 -8.35
C ILE A 695 42.92 34.97 -7.09
N PHE A 696 41.91 34.23 -6.66
CA PHE A 696 41.20 34.47 -5.41
C PHE A 696 40.91 33.14 -4.72
N LYS A 697 41.05 33.10 -3.39
CA LYS A 697 40.83 31.90 -2.59
C LYS A 697 39.89 32.24 -1.43
N SER A 698 38.84 31.45 -1.27
CA SER A 698 37.85 31.59 -0.20
C SER A 698 37.12 30.27 0.00
N ASN A 699 36.59 30.05 1.20
CA ASN A 699 35.61 28.99 1.48
C ASN A 699 34.16 29.49 1.33
N ASP A 700 33.97 30.80 1.14
CA ASP A 700 32.67 31.44 0.87
C ASP A 700 32.49 31.66 -0.64
N LEU A 701 31.47 30.99 -1.19
CA LEU A 701 31.04 31.07 -2.58
C LEU A 701 30.55 32.46 -2.99
N ASN A 702 29.99 33.23 -2.04
CA ASN A 702 29.56 34.60 -2.31
C ASN A 702 30.77 35.50 -2.55
N ALA A 703 31.80 35.40 -1.72
CA ALA A 703 33.05 36.14 -1.91
C ALA A 703 33.72 35.84 -3.26
N ILE A 704 33.70 34.57 -3.70
CA ILE A 704 34.22 34.18 -5.02
C ILE A 704 33.38 34.76 -6.16
N SER A 705 32.06 34.71 -6.02
CA SER A 705 31.14 35.27 -7.00
C SER A 705 31.34 36.79 -7.13
N SER A 706 31.48 37.50 -6.00
CA SER A 706 31.81 38.93 -5.97
C SER A 706 33.15 39.22 -6.64
N PHE A 707 34.18 38.40 -6.41
CA PHE A 707 35.47 38.54 -7.10
C PHE A 707 35.32 38.39 -8.63
N LEU A 708 34.60 37.37 -9.10
CA LEU A 708 34.36 37.19 -10.53
C LEU A 708 33.59 38.37 -11.14
N GLN A 709 32.58 38.87 -10.42
CA GLN A 709 31.78 40.02 -10.83
C GLN A 709 32.62 41.29 -10.91
N GLU A 710 33.42 41.58 -9.88
CA GLU A 710 34.34 42.73 -9.85
C GLU A 710 35.28 42.71 -11.05
N LYS A 711 35.90 41.55 -11.33
CA LYS A 711 36.85 41.43 -12.44
C LYS A 711 36.19 41.47 -13.81
N LEU A 712 35.00 40.88 -13.97
CA LEU A 712 34.33 40.79 -15.27
C LEU A 712 33.44 41.99 -15.62
N ASN A 713 33.04 42.80 -14.63
CA ASN A 713 32.26 44.03 -14.86
C ASN A 713 32.99 45.03 -15.76
N GLN A 714 34.29 45.20 -15.54
CA GLN A 714 35.12 46.17 -16.26
C GLN A 714 35.95 45.51 -17.39
N ALA A 715 35.76 44.21 -17.62
CA ALA A 715 36.58 43.46 -18.56
C ALA A 715 36.06 43.59 -20.01
N PRO A 716 36.95 43.64 -21.01
CA PRO A 716 36.56 43.62 -22.41
C PRO A 716 35.81 42.34 -22.77
N LYS A 717 34.94 42.43 -23.79
CA LYS A 717 34.20 41.29 -24.35
C LYS A 717 35.18 40.21 -24.82
N GLY A 718 34.85 38.95 -24.59
CA GLY A 718 35.72 37.82 -24.94
C GLY A 718 35.49 36.58 -24.09
N VAL A 719 36.31 35.55 -24.31
CA VAL A 719 36.24 34.28 -23.58
C VAL A 719 37.27 34.26 -22.46
N TYR A 720 36.78 34.17 -21.23
CA TYR A 720 37.60 34.01 -20.03
C TYR A 720 37.59 32.55 -19.59
N VAL A 721 38.66 32.10 -18.96
CA VAL A 721 38.73 30.75 -18.39
C VAL A 721 38.89 30.85 -16.89
N ALA A 722 37.89 30.40 -16.15
CA ALA A 722 37.97 30.24 -14.69
C ALA A 722 38.40 28.81 -14.36
N GLN A 723 39.57 28.66 -13.76
CA GLN A 723 40.04 27.40 -13.19
C GLN A 723 39.65 27.38 -11.71
N VAL A 724 38.72 26.49 -11.34
CA VAL A 724 38.23 26.31 -9.97
C VAL A 724 38.92 25.09 -9.38
N SER A 725 39.62 25.25 -8.26
CA SER A 725 40.32 24.17 -7.55
C SER A 725 39.85 24.06 -6.12
N TRP A 726 39.68 22.83 -5.63
CA TRP A 726 39.27 22.51 -4.26
C TRP A 726 39.85 21.15 -3.87
N GLY A 727 40.43 21.04 -2.67
CA GLY A 727 41.20 19.85 -2.29
C GLY A 727 42.26 19.49 -3.35
N ASN A 728 42.20 18.27 -3.88
CA ASN A 728 43.08 17.78 -4.97
C ASN A 728 42.42 17.83 -6.37
N LYS A 729 41.31 18.57 -6.52
CA LYS A 729 40.50 18.60 -7.75
C LYS A 729 40.64 19.97 -8.44
N LEU A 730 40.49 19.96 -9.77
CA LEU A 730 40.55 21.13 -10.63
C LEU A 730 39.47 21.02 -11.71
N GLU A 731 38.73 22.09 -11.96
CA GLU A 731 37.74 22.21 -13.02
C GLU A 731 37.96 23.51 -13.80
N GLN A 732 37.71 23.48 -15.11
CA GLN A 732 37.84 24.66 -15.97
C GLN A 732 36.50 25.04 -16.56
N ILE A 733 36.12 26.31 -16.38
CA ILE A 733 34.85 26.86 -16.86
C ILE A 733 35.16 27.97 -17.86
N LYS A 734 34.63 27.86 -19.07
CA LYS A 734 34.67 28.94 -20.07
C LYS A 734 33.56 29.93 -19.78
N ILE A 735 33.90 31.19 -19.59
CA ILE A 735 32.97 32.29 -19.35
C ILE A 735 32.97 33.19 -20.58
N LEU A 736 31.81 33.31 -21.25
CA LEU A 736 31.66 34.17 -22.41
C LEU A 736 31.15 35.55 -21.97
N LYS A 737 32.01 36.56 -21.99
CA LYS A 737 31.66 37.95 -21.69
C LYS A 737 31.19 38.64 -22.98
N GLN A 738 29.94 39.10 -22.98
CA GLN A 738 29.30 39.86 -24.06
C GLN A 738 29.22 41.35 -23.76
#